data_AF-A0A196LKU3-F1
#
_entry.id   AF-A0A196LKU3-F1
#
_cell.length_a   1.000
_cell.length_b   1.000
_cell.length_c   1.000
_cell.angle_alpha   90.00
_cell.angle_beta   90.00
_cell.angle_gamma   90.00
#
_symmetry.space_group_name_H-M   'P 1'
#
loop_
_entity.id
_entity.type
_entity.pdbx_description
1 polymer ?
#
loop_
_entity_poly.entity_id
_entity_poly.type
_entity_poly.pdbx_seq_one_letter_code
_entity_poly.pdbx_strand_id
1 'polypeptide(L)'
;MDSLPIAVPPVPATPRRAPVPVVAASVPVVAGIVMWAVTGSIYSLCFAAIGPLMLLASVVDGARSQRRARRAAQEDSDEGWAAAEAELSRRQDHERQVRWHRQPDAAHCLMQTPLRGAPRPDADTVVVVGSGTTPSGIRAGGGDGAREREFQRRCAVLDDSPVSVPLGGGIALRGASPVVEAVARALVVQLRMRFGAVRLTGEEPIAALGLAPYADDPTARRRRGTFILALVRSTDPRPEADAVIWLLAADEEVPPGLTTVLDISEPGDARLRTPEGILDVSVEGLSRSQVLLAATAGSREEEDLARLPDVLVLGELAQPVPAAGLAATVGRDERDDLVLDIVDDGPHAIVTGTTGVGKSELLVTWVTAIASAHGPDRVTFVLADFKGGTAFEPLRDLPQVAAVITDLDEKGARRGVSSLTAELRRREAVLASAGARDIREVDLPRLIIVIDEFAALLQEHAELGTVFTDVAARGRALGMHLVIGTQRASGVIRDALAANCPLRMSLRVSEAVDSRAVLGTEAAAELPGGAESRGIVLVRRPQDQSPRAARVALTGPADLRRVSAQWSAAPRSRSPWLPALPTVLPLDTVSGEVPAGEIVLGRRDDPDRQRQPLDTFRPGSDRGLVLLGGPGSGRTSTLRSLQSQCPEAVWVPRDPERAWDEVVGLAERRGPAPRLVLCDEIDAQIAEMPAEHGQHLILLWERILRGDSGTTFVITASRGAGAVGRLLDALPRRGLLRMPSRVDHLAAGGDGEGYDRDRPPGRARIDGHEVQVAWVPEEGPTRSDVGSVSHRGQVEWVPRAPVTALVTAGSRSAVETIAAARPEWRVMWTTEALTLGADLGKDRTRPTLVIGEPEQWQREWALWQALRHDGEILVRAENPAELRQLCGVRELPPYARPHAGRAWSIVGGEAPRRVVISPLVTL
;
A
#
# COMPACT_ATOMS: atom_id res chain seq x y z
N MET A 1 -33.83 -11.35 0.58
CA MET A 1 -33.45 -12.59 -0.13
C MET A 1 -34.43 -13.64 0.29
N ASP A 2 -35.27 -14.13 -0.64
CA ASP A 2 -36.17 -15.25 -0.34
C ASP A 2 -35.32 -16.49 -0.09
N SER A 3 -35.37 -17.02 1.13
CA SER A 3 -34.63 -18.23 1.51
C SER A 3 -35.10 -19.40 0.65
N LEU A 4 -34.15 -20.15 0.07
CA LEU A 4 -34.45 -21.35 -0.71
C LEU A 4 -35.32 -22.32 0.11
N PRO A 5 -36.35 -22.94 -0.50
CA PRO A 5 -37.25 -23.83 0.20
C PRO A 5 -36.50 -25.04 0.78
N ILE A 6 -36.95 -25.54 1.94
CA ILE A 6 -36.43 -26.77 2.53
C ILE A 6 -36.73 -27.93 1.56
N ALA A 7 -35.69 -28.62 1.12
CA ALA A 7 -35.81 -29.75 0.22
C ALA A 7 -36.29 -30.99 1.00
N VAL A 8 -37.43 -31.54 0.60
CA VAL A 8 -37.97 -32.77 1.18
C VAL A 8 -37.35 -33.97 0.44
N PRO A 9 -36.91 -35.04 1.15
CA PRO A 9 -36.34 -36.22 0.51
C PRO A 9 -37.34 -36.88 -0.46
N PRO A 10 -36.88 -37.36 -1.63
CA PRO A 10 -37.75 -38.00 -2.62
C PRO A 10 -38.25 -39.37 -2.14
N VAL A 11 -39.46 -39.77 -2.59
CA VAL A 11 -40.02 -41.09 -2.30
C VAL A 11 -39.08 -42.18 -2.84
N PRO A 12 -38.66 -43.17 -2.01
CA PRO A 12 -37.76 -44.22 -2.45
C PRO A 12 -38.34 -44.99 -3.65
N ALA A 13 -37.60 -45.06 -4.75
CA ALA A 13 -38.00 -45.80 -5.93
C ALA A 13 -38.08 -47.31 -5.61
N THR A 14 -39.14 -47.99 -6.06
CA THR A 14 -39.24 -49.44 -5.86
C THR A 14 -38.14 -50.16 -6.65
N PRO A 15 -37.27 -50.97 -6.02
CA PRO A 15 -36.18 -51.62 -6.72
C PRO A 15 -36.75 -52.62 -7.74
N ARG A 16 -36.39 -52.47 -9.02
CA ARG A 16 -36.76 -53.41 -10.09
C ARG A 16 -36.14 -54.79 -9.78
N ARG A 17 -36.93 -55.86 -9.96
CA ARG A 17 -36.46 -57.23 -9.74
C ARG A 17 -35.30 -57.55 -10.69
N ALA A 18 -34.18 -58.01 -10.16
CA ALA A 18 -33.05 -58.47 -10.97
C ALA A 18 -33.49 -59.70 -11.81
N PRO A 19 -33.22 -59.73 -13.12
CA PRO A 19 -33.57 -60.87 -13.96
C PRO A 19 -32.72 -62.09 -13.56
N VAL A 20 -33.36 -63.23 -13.31
CA VAL A 20 -32.66 -64.49 -13.04
C VAL A 20 -32.09 -65.01 -14.36
N PRO A 21 -30.78 -65.28 -14.48
CA PRO A 21 -30.16 -65.67 -15.74
C PRO A 21 -30.39 -67.16 -16.05
N VAL A 22 -31.65 -67.53 -16.29
CA VAL A 22 -32.08 -68.93 -16.53
C VAL A 22 -31.36 -69.55 -17.73
N VAL A 23 -31.11 -68.75 -18.77
CA VAL A 23 -30.40 -69.21 -19.98
C VAL A 23 -28.92 -69.52 -19.69
N ALA A 24 -28.25 -68.73 -18.85
CA ALA A 24 -26.85 -68.99 -18.50
C ALA A 24 -26.70 -70.25 -17.62
N ALA A 25 -27.69 -70.52 -16.77
CA ALA A 25 -27.70 -71.70 -15.89
C ALA A 25 -28.04 -73.01 -16.63
N SER A 26 -28.72 -72.95 -17.77
CA SER A 26 -29.07 -74.15 -18.55
C SER A 26 -27.93 -74.67 -19.43
N VAL A 27 -26.99 -73.79 -19.84
CA VAL A 27 -25.86 -74.17 -20.71
C VAL A 27 -24.97 -75.27 -20.12
N PRO A 28 -24.51 -75.21 -18.85
CA PRO A 28 -23.70 -76.28 -18.25
C PRO A 28 -24.47 -77.59 -18.08
N VAL A 29 -25.78 -77.50 -17.81
CA VAL A 29 -26.67 -78.67 -17.69
C VAL A 29 -26.77 -79.41 -19.01
N VAL A 30 -27.10 -78.68 -20.08
CA VAL A 30 -27.22 -79.26 -21.44
C VAL A 30 -25.88 -79.80 -21.91
N ALA A 31 -24.78 -79.03 -21.75
CA ALA A 31 -23.44 -79.46 -22.14
C ALA A 31 -22.97 -80.69 -21.35
N GLY A 32 -23.24 -80.76 -20.05
CA GLY A 32 -22.90 -81.90 -19.20
C GLY A 32 -23.67 -83.17 -19.57
N ILE A 33 -24.98 -83.05 -19.87
CA ILE A 33 -25.81 -84.17 -20.33
C ILE A 33 -25.33 -84.70 -21.69
N VAL A 34 -25.06 -83.80 -22.64
CA VAL A 34 -24.55 -84.18 -23.97
C VAL A 34 -23.18 -84.84 -23.86
N MET A 35 -22.27 -84.28 -23.05
CA MET A 35 -20.96 -84.90 -22.81
C MET A 35 -21.07 -86.28 -22.16
N TRP A 36 -21.97 -86.45 -21.18
CA TRP A 36 -22.18 -87.74 -20.54
C TRP A 36 -22.68 -88.80 -21.54
N ALA A 37 -23.63 -88.43 -22.40
CA ALA A 37 -24.16 -89.34 -23.43
C ALA A 37 -23.08 -89.82 -24.41
N VAL A 38 -22.05 -89.01 -24.66
CA VAL A 38 -20.95 -89.34 -25.58
C VAL A 38 -19.82 -90.10 -24.87
N THR A 39 -19.47 -89.73 -23.65
CA THR A 39 -18.23 -90.18 -22.99
C THR A 39 -18.44 -91.19 -21.86
N GLY A 40 -19.66 -91.33 -21.32
CA GLY A 40 -19.97 -92.19 -20.18
C GLY A 40 -19.33 -91.76 -18.85
N SER A 41 -18.63 -90.63 -18.80
CA SER A 41 -17.88 -90.16 -17.64
C SER A 41 -18.79 -89.57 -16.56
N ILE A 42 -18.65 -90.04 -15.32
CA ILE A 42 -19.43 -89.53 -14.18
C ILE A 42 -19.13 -88.04 -13.88
N TYR A 43 -17.92 -87.57 -14.23
CA TYR A 43 -17.52 -86.18 -14.05
C TYR A 43 -18.35 -85.18 -14.88
N SER A 44 -18.93 -85.63 -16.00
CA SER A 44 -19.83 -84.81 -16.83
C SER A 44 -21.17 -84.51 -16.14
N LEU A 45 -21.66 -85.43 -15.31
CA LEU A 45 -22.87 -85.22 -14.49
C LEU A 45 -22.59 -84.26 -13.33
N CYS A 46 -21.39 -84.33 -12.72
CA CYS A 46 -20.96 -83.35 -11.74
C CYS A 46 -20.89 -81.93 -12.34
N PHE A 47 -20.45 -81.80 -13.59
CA PHE A 47 -20.45 -80.52 -14.30
C PHE A 47 -21.86 -79.99 -14.56
N ALA A 48 -22.82 -80.85 -14.91
CA ALA A 48 -24.23 -80.46 -15.06
C ALA A 48 -24.85 -79.93 -13.75
N ALA A 49 -24.42 -80.46 -12.59
CA ALA A 49 -24.90 -80.02 -11.28
C ALA A 49 -24.49 -78.58 -10.91
N ILE A 50 -23.48 -78.01 -11.58
CA ILE A 50 -23.03 -76.63 -11.35
C ILE A 50 -24.11 -75.62 -11.78
N GLY A 51 -24.88 -75.91 -12.83
CA GLY A 51 -25.91 -75.00 -13.35
C GLY A 51 -27.02 -74.67 -12.33
N PRO A 52 -27.71 -75.67 -11.76
CA PRO A 52 -28.71 -75.46 -10.71
C PRO A 52 -28.12 -74.80 -9.45
N LEU A 53 -26.88 -75.13 -9.08
CA LEU A 53 -26.18 -74.52 -7.96
C LEU A 53 -25.96 -73.01 -8.19
N MET A 54 -25.52 -72.61 -9.38
CA MET A 54 -25.35 -71.20 -9.76
C MET A 54 -26.67 -70.44 -9.79
N LEU A 55 -27.76 -71.06 -10.26
CA LEU A 55 -29.08 -70.45 -10.27
C LEU A 55 -29.60 -70.21 -8.85
N LEU A 56 -29.43 -71.18 -7.95
CA LEU A 56 -29.76 -71.04 -6.53
C LEU A 56 -28.93 -69.93 -5.86
N ALA A 57 -27.62 -69.89 -6.14
CA ALA A 57 -26.73 -68.84 -5.64
C ALA A 57 -27.17 -67.43 -6.09
N SER A 58 -27.53 -67.27 -7.37
CA SER A 58 -28.00 -65.99 -7.94
C SER A 58 -29.33 -65.51 -7.33
N VAL A 59 -30.27 -66.42 -7.04
CA VAL A 59 -31.54 -66.07 -6.37
C VAL A 59 -31.31 -65.64 -4.92
N VAL A 60 -30.43 -66.35 -4.20
CA VAL A 60 -30.07 -66.02 -2.81
C VAL A 60 -29.34 -64.67 -2.74
N ASP A 61 -28.40 -64.41 -3.64
CA ASP A 61 -27.68 -63.14 -3.72
C ASP A 61 -28.58 -61.99 -4.15
N GLY A 62 -29.52 -62.21 -5.09
CA GLY A 62 -30.53 -61.23 -5.47
C GLY A 62 -31.46 -60.87 -4.31
N ALA A 63 -31.91 -61.84 -3.52
CA ALA A 63 -32.75 -61.61 -2.34
C ALA A 63 -31.99 -60.87 -1.23
N ARG A 64 -30.71 -61.20 -1.00
CA ARG A 64 -29.85 -60.50 -0.03
C ARG A 64 -29.56 -59.06 -0.48
N SER A 65 -29.25 -58.86 -1.76
CA SER A 65 -28.99 -57.53 -2.34
C SER A 65 -30.24 -56.64 -2.28
N GLN A 66 -31.43 -57.16 -2.60
CA GLN A 66 -32.68 -56.39 -2.45
C GLN A 66 -33.01 -56.03 -1.00
N ARG A 67 -32.76 -56.93 -0.03
CA ARG A 67 -32.94 -56.61 1.39
C ARG A 67 -31.98 -55.51 1.85
N ARG A 68 -30.71 -55.57 1.43
CA ARG A 68 -29.72 -54.52 1.72
C ARG A 68 -30.09 -53.19 1.05
N ALA A 69 -30.48 -53.21 -0.22
CA ALA A 69 -30.88 -52.00 -0.95
C ALA A 69 -32.15 -51.35 -0.38
N ARG A 70 -33.15 -52.15 0.04
CA ARG A 70 -34.33 -51.63 0.73
C ARG A 70 -33.99 -51.01 2.08
N ARG A 71 -33.10 -51.66 2.84
CA ARG A 71 -32.64 -51.15 4.14
C ARG A 71 -31.86 -49.85 3.97
N ALA A 72 -30.91 -49.79 3.05
CA ALA A 72 -30.15 -48.58 2.74
C ALA A 72 -31.06 -47.44 2.25
N ALA A 73 -32.00 -47.71 1.33
CA ALA A 73 -32.94 -46.68 0.86
C ALA A 73 -33.90 -46.17 1.95
N GLN A 74 -34.19 -47.00 2.96
CA GLN A 74 -35.00 -46.60 4.10
C GLN A 74 -34.17 -45.79 5.11
N GLU A 75 -32.92 -46.20 5.38
CA GLU A 75 -31.95 -45.45 6.19
C GLU A 75 -31.68 -44.06 5.57
N ASP A 76 -31.40 -43.97 4.27
CA ASP A 76 -31.21 -42.69 3.54
C ASP A 76 -32.46 -41.79 3.59
N SER A 77 -33.66 -42.38 3.52
CA SER A 77 -34.91 -41.63 3.59
C SER A 77 -35.17 -41.09 5.00
N ASP A 78 -34.91 -41.91 6.02
CA ASP A 78 -35.05 -41.51 7.42
C ASP A 78 -34.02 -40.45 7.80
N GLU A 79 -32.77 -40.56 7.33
CA GLU A 79 -31.74 -39.53 7.48
C GLU A 79 -32.12 -38.22 6.77
N GLY A 80 -32.65 -38.31 5.53
CA GLY A 80 -33.13 -37.15 4.80
C GLY A 80 -34.30 -36.43 5.49
N TRP A 81 -35.22 -37.18 6.09
CA TRP A 81 -36.33 -36.63 6.87
C TRP A 81 -35.85 -36.01 8.18
N ALA A 82 -34.92 -36.65 8.88
CA ALA A 82 -34.32 -36.12 10.09
C ALA A 82 -33.56 -34.80 9.80
N ALA A 83 -32.85 -34.72 8.66
CA ALA A 83 -32.17 -33.51 8.23
C ALA A 83 -33.17 -32.38 7.89
N ALA A 84 -34.26 -32.69 7.18
CA ALA A 84 -35.31 -31.71 6.88
C ALA A 84 -36.01 -31.20 8.15
N GLU A 85 -36.25 -32.09 9.12
CA GLU A 85 -36.86 -31.75 10.41
C GLU A 85 -35.94 -30.87 11.27
N ALA A 86 -34.66 -31.22 11.37
CA ALA A 86 -33.66 -30.41 12.06
C ALA A 86 -33.50 -29.03 11.39
N GLU A 87 -33.60 -28.97 10.05
CA GLU A 87 -33.55 -27.73 9.30
C GLU A 87 -34.76 -26.84 9.57
N LEU A 88 -35.96 -27.43 9.64
CA LEU A 88 -37.19 -26.70 9.97
C LEU A 88 -37.09 -26.11 11.38
N SER A 89 -36.74 -26.93 12.39
CA SER A 89 -36.58 -26.46 13.77
C SER A 89 -35.57 -25.31 13.85
N ARG A 90 -34.40 -25.47 13.23
CA ARG A 90 -33.35 -24.44 13.21
C ARG A 90 -33.84 -23.12 12.59
N ARG A 91 -34.58 -23.18 11.48
CA ARG A 91 -35.11 -21.98 10.82
C ARG A 91 -36.25 -21.33 11.61
N GLN A 92 -37.15 -22.14 12.19
CA GLN A 92 -38.22 -21.64 13.05
C GLN A 92 -37.66 -21.00 14.32
N ASP A 93 -36.66 -21.61 14.97
CA ASP A 93 -35.98 -21.04 16.13
C ASP A 93 -35.30 -19.72 15.78
N HIS A 94 -34.62 -19.66 14.64
CA HIS A 94 -34.01 -18.42 14.16
C HIS A 94 -35.05 -17.34 13.84
N GLU A 95 -36.12 -17.68 13.12
CA GLU A 95 -37.21 -16.73 12.81
C GLU A 95 -37.89 -16.24 14.09
N ARG A 96 -38.14 -17.13 15.05
CA ARG A 96 -38.71 -16.82 16.38
C ARG A 96 -37.80 -15.86 17.14
N GLN A 97 -36.51 -16.17 17.26
CA GLN A 97 -35.53 -15.31 17.91
C GLN A 97 -35.46 -13.92 17.26
N VAL A 98 -35.45 -13.84 15.92
CA VAL A 98 -35.45 -12.56 15.20
C VAL A 98 -36.71 -11.76 15.48
N ARG A 99 -37.89 -12.41 15.51
CA ARG A 99 -39.16 -11.73 15.81
C ARG A 99 -39.20 -11.20 17.24
N TRP A 100 -38.84 -12.02 18.22
CA TRP A 100 -38.74 -11.59 19.63
C TRP A 100 -37.70 -10.51 19.85
N HIS A 101 -36.57 -10.56 19.14
CA HIS A 101 -35.55 -9.51 19.23
C HIS A 101 -36.05 -8.17 18.65
N ARG A 102 -36.86 -8.20 17.58
CA ARG A 102 -37.48 -6.99 17.00
C ARG A 102 -38.64 -6.46 17.84
N GLN A 103 -39.43 -7.36 18.40
CA GLN A 103 -40.62 -7.06 19.19
C GLN A 103 -40.57 -7.86 20.50
N PRO A 104 -39.77 -7.42 21.49
CA PRO A 104 -39.64 -8.14 22.75
C PRO A 104 -40.83 -7.85 23.68
N ASP A 105 -41.22 -8.84 24.49
CA ASP A 105 -42.02 -8.69 25.70
C ASP A 105 -41.15 -8.25 26.89
N ALA A 106 -41.67 -8.20 28.12
CA ALA A 106 -40.88 -7.75 29.27
C ALA A 106 -39.75 -8.72 29.61
N ALA A 107 -40.01 -10.04 29.61
CA ALA A 107 -39.00 -11.07 29.84
C ALA A 107 -37.85 -11.00 28.83
N HIS A 108 -38.16 -10.89 27.53
CA HIS A 108 -37.14 -10.76 26.50
C HIS A 108 -36.38 -9.45 26.61
N CYS A 109 -37.02 -8.33 26.99
CA CYS A 109 -36.32 -7.09 27.28
C CYS A 109 -35.31 -7.23 28.43
N LEU A 110 -35.63 -8.04 29.44
CA LEU A 110 -34.78 -8.29 30.60
C LEU A 110 -33.64 -9.29 30.29
N MET A 111 -33.86 -10.25 29.40
CA MET A 111 -32.85 -11.24 29.00
C MET A 111 -31.89 -10.70 27.94
N GLN A 112 -32.39 -9.88 27.01
CA GLN A 112 -31.65 -9.29 25.91
C GLN A 112 -32.13 -7.85 25.71
N THR A 113 -31.31 -6.89 26.12
CA THR A 113 -31.64 -5.47 25.92
C THR A 113 -31.80 -5.20 24.42
N PRO A 114 -32.98 -4.76 23.93
CA PRO A 114 -33.13 -4.42 22.53
C PRO A 114 -32.17 -3.29 22.16
N LEU A 115 -31.74 -3.22 20.90
CA LEU A 115 -30.95 -2.10 20.38
C LEU A 115 -31.71 -0.79 20.67
N ARG A 116 -31.23 -0.02 21.65
CA ARG A 116 -31.91 1.19 22.10
C ARG A 116 -31.85 2.24 20.99
N GLY A 117 -33.00 2.50 20.37
CA GLY A 117 -33.17 3.45 19.27
C GLY A 117 -34.62 3.55 18.75
N ALA A 118 -35.60 2.99 19.47
CA ALA A 118 -36.99 3.06 19.05
C ALA A 118 -37.45 4.53 19.02
N PRO A 119 -38.18 4.96 17.98
CA PRO A 119 -38.82 6.28 17.97
C PRO A 119 -39.70 6.43 19.22
N ARG A 120 -39.89 7.68 19.66
CA ARG A 120 -40.76 7.95 20.80
C ARG A 120 -42.13 7.30 20.54
N PRO A 121 -42.73 6.68 21.57
CA PRO A 121 -44.03 6.06 21.41
C PRO A 121 -45.05 7.11 20.99
N ASP A 122 -45.95 6.68 20.12
CA ASP A 122 -47.05 7.42 19.52
C ASP A 122 -48.28 6.50 19.40
N ALA A 123 -49.36 6.98 18.76
CA ALA A 123 -50.61 6.23 18.64
C ALA A 123 -50.47 4.92 17.83
N ASP A 124 -49.53 4.86 16.88
CA ASP A 124 -49.30 3.70 16.01
C ASP A 124 -48.29 2.71 16.59
N THR A 125 -47.73 3.02 17.76
CA THR A 125 -46.76 2.18 18.45
C THR A 125 -47.36 0.83 18.82
N VAL A 126 -46.68 -0.25 18.44
CA VAL A 126 -47.12 -1.62 18.72
C VAL A 126 -46.48 -2.21 19.97
N VAL A 127 -47.31 -2.82 20.82
CA VAL A 127 -46.90 -3.52 22.04
C VAL A 127 -47.19 -5.01 21.92
N VAL A 128 -46.31 -5.86 22.45
CA VAL A 128 -46.54 -7.31 22.47
C VAL A 128 -47.41 -7.67 23.66
N VAL A 129 -48.55 -8.30 23.42
CA VAL A 129 -49.49 -8.69 24.48
C VAL A 129 -49.34 -10.15 24.91
N GLY A 130 -48.58 -10.93 24.17
CA GLY A 130 -48.31 -12.33 24.44
C GLY A 130 -47.65 -13.04 23.27
N SER A 131 -47.54 -14.36 23.35
CA SER A 131 -47.08 -15.23 22.29
C SER A 131 -48.22 -16.07 21.71
N GLY A 132 -48.14 -16.41 20.43
CA GLY A 132 -49.16 -17.20 19.75
C GLY A 132 -48.67 -17.75 18.41
N THR A 133 -49.57 -18.44 17.70
CA THR A 133 -49.28 -19.00 16.38
C THR A 133 -49.50 -17.94 15.31
N THR A 134 -48.47 -17.65 14.52
CA THR A 134 -48.51 -16.67 13.43
C THR A 134 -48.01 -17.27 12.11
N PRO A 135 -48.32 -16.68 10.95
CA PRO A 135 -47.77 -17.16 9.67
C PRO A 135 -46.24 -17.07 9.62
N SER A 136 -45.56 -18.11 9.10
CA SER A 136 -44.11 -18.16 8.86
C SER A 136 -43.78 -17.93 7.38
N GLY A 137 -42.61 -17.36 7.11
CA GLY A 137 -42.06 -17.24 5.75
C GLY A 137 -41.43 -18.53 5.20
N ILE A 138 -41.29 -19.58 6.01
CA ILE A 138 -40.58 -20.81 5.64
C ILE A 138 -41.41 -21.60 4.63
N ARG A 139 -40.76 -22.02 3.54
CA ARG A 139 -41.34 -22.86 2.49
C ARG A 139 -40.61 -24.19 2.41
N ALA A 140 -41.33 -25.26 2.09
CA ALA A 140 -40.77 -26.55 1.75
C ALA A 140 -41.17 -26.93 0.32
N GLY A 141 -40.28 -27.59 -0.42
CA GLY A 141 -40.48 -27.97 -1.83
C GLY A 141 -40.37 -29.47 -2.06
N GLY A 142 -41.24 -30.01 -2.92
CA GLY A 142 -41.23 -31.40 -3.40
C GLY A 142 -42.33 -32.31 -2.83
N GLY A 143 -42.88 -33.19 -3.67
CA GLY A 143 -43.76 -34.32 -3.32
C GLY A 143 -45.23 -33.98 -2.98
N ASP A 144 -46.14 -34.94 -3.21
CA ASP A 144 -47.59 -34.86 -2.92
C ASP A 144 -48.07 -35.89 -1.87
N GLY A 145 -47.16 -36.45 -1.08
CA GLY A 145 -47.50 -37.43 -0.04
C GLY A 145 -48.13 -36.80 1.21
N ALA A 146 -48.67 -37.64 2.10
CA ALA A 146 -49.35 -37.18 3.30
C ALA A 146 -48.39 -36.59 4.36
N ARG A 147 -47.17 -37.13 4.47
CA ARG A 147 -46.13 -36.66 5.41
C ARG A 147 -45.56 -35.30 4.98
N GLU A 148 -45.44 -35.12 3.67
CA GLU A 148 -44.98 -33.91 3.00
C GLU A 148 -45.96 -32.76 3.17
N ARG A 149 -47.26 -33.01 2.98
CA ARG A 149 -48.31 -32.00 3.26
C ARG A 149 -48.31 -31.57 4.73
N GLU A 150 -48.11 -32.50 5.64
CA GLU A 150 -48.02 -32.18 7.07
C GLU A 150 -46.79 -31.31 7.37
N PHE A 151 -45.63 -31.66 6.81
CA PHE A 151 -44.41 -30.87 6.94
C PHE A 151 -44.59 -29.45 6.36
N GLN A 152 -45.20 -29.32 5.19
CA GLN A 152 -45.50 -28.01 4.57
C GLN A 152 -46.44 -27.15 5.42
N ARG A 153 -47.45 -27.74 6.07
CA ARG A 153 -48.32 -27.03 7.01
C ARG A 153 -47.53 -26.48 8.19
N ARG A 154 -46.65 -27.31 8.78
CA ARG A 154 -45.79 -26.92 9.89
C ARG A 154 -44.77 -25.83 9.50
N CYS A 155 -44.26 -25.85 8.26
CA CYS A 155 -43.42 -24.77 7.74
C CYS A 155 -44.16 -23.43 7.62
N ALA A 156 -45.48 -23.44 7.38
CA ALA A 156 -46.25 -22.22 7.12
C ALA A 156 -46.66 -21.46 8.40
N VAL A 157 -46.44 -22.04 9.57
CA VAL A 157 -46.80 -21.45 10.86
C VAL A 157 -45.58 -21.40 11.79
N LEU A 158 -45.58 -20.42 12.68
CA LEU A 158 -44.60 -20.25 13.73
C LEU A 158 -45.33 -20.11 15.06
N ASP A 159 -45.18 -21.13 15.90
CA ASP A 159 -45.64 -21.12 17.29
C ASP A 159 -44.69 -20.29 18.16
N ASP A 160 -45.23 -19.79 19.28
CA ASP A 160 -44.51 -18.96 20.24
C ASP A 160 -43.87 -17.73 19.57
N SER A 161 -44.61 -17.10 18.66
CA SER A 161 -44.23 -15.84 18.00
C SER A 161 -44.88 -14.67 18.73
N PRO A 162 -44.21 -13.50 18.84
CA PRO A 162 -44.79 -12.32 19.47
C PRO A 162 -46.07 -11.88 18.73
N VAL A 163 -47.13 -11.64 19.50
CA VAL A 163 -48.40 -11.08 19.03
C VAL A 163 -48.50 -9.63 19.48
N SER A 164 -48.48 -8.71 18.51
CA SER A 164 -48.41 -7.27 18.76
C SER A 164 -49.69 -6.54 18.38
N VAL A 165 -50.09 -5.54 19.17
CA VAL A 165 -51.27 -4.70 18.93
C VAL A 165 -50.91 -3.21 19.02
N PRO A 166 -51.62 -2.32 18.28
CA PRO A 166 -51.39 -0.87 18.38
C PRO A 166 -51.89 -0.32 19.72
N LEU A 167 -51.10 0.58 20.31
CA LEU A 167 -51.32 1.12 21.65
C LEU A 167 -52.34 2.27 21.67
N GLY A 168 -52.45 3.08 20.60
CA GLY A 168 -53.25 4.31 20.56
C GLY A 168 -54.77 4.13 20.65
N GLY A 169 -55.28 2.94 20.33
CA GLY A 169 -56.70 2.59 20.53
C GLY A 169 -57.07 2.32 22.00
N GLY A 170 -56.08 2.10 22.86
CA GLY A 170 -56.25 1.57 24.21
C GLY A 170 -56.43 0.04 24.22
N ILE A 171 -56.02 -0.58 25.32
CA ILE A 171 -56.06 -2.05 25.50
C ILE A 171 -56.94 -2.35 26.70
N ALA A 172 -57.95 -3.21 26.53
CA ALA A 172 -58.73 -3.73 27.65
C ALA A 172 -58.18 -5.08 28.10
N LEU A 173 -57.84 -5.20 29.38
CA LEU A 173 -57.47 -6.44 30.05
C LEU A 173 -58.66 -6.89 30.89
N ARG A 174 -59.29 -8.02 30.53
CA ARG A 174 -60.51 -8.51 31.18
C ARG A 174 -60.30 -9.91 31.74
N GLY A 175 -60.57 -10.10 33.03
CA GLY A 175 -60.37 -11.39 33.69
C GLY A 175 -60.35 -11.30 35.22
N ALA A 176 -59.82 -12.34 35.87
CA ALA A 176 -59.64 -12.32 37.33
C ALA A 176 -58.53 -11.34 37.75
N SER A 177 -58.79 -10.52 38.78
CA SER A 177 -57.89 -9.44 39.23
C SER A 177 -56.42 -9.85 39.40
N PRO A 178 -56.05 -10.98 40.04
CA PRO A 178 -54.64 -11.35 40.18
C PRO A 178 -53.90 -11.53 38.86
N VAL A 179 -54.60 -12.02 37.83
CA VAL A 179 -54.04 -12.32 36.50
C VAL A 179 -53.99 -11.05 35.64
N VAL A 180 -55.10 -10.30 35.59
CA VAL A 180 -55.18 -9.00 34.89
C VAL A 180 -54.12 -8.03 35.41
N GLU A 181 -53.94 -7.96 36.73
CA GLU A 181 -52.93 -7.12 37.35
C GLU A 181 -51.50 -7.57 37.03
N ALA A 182 -51.26 -8.88 36.86
CA ALA A 182 -49.96 -9.40 36.47
C ALA A 182 -49.60 -9.05 35.02
N VAL A 183 -50.57 -9.15 34.11
CA VAL A 183 -50.39 -8.78 32.70
C VAL A 183 -50.24 -7.27 32.54
N ALA A 184 -51.00 -6.47 33.29
CA ALA A 184 -50.84 -5.02 33.32
C ALA A 184 -49.42 -4.60 33.73
N ARG A 185 -48.86 -5.28 34.75
CA ARG A 185 -47.46 -5.07 35.17
C ARG A 185 -46.47 -5.41 34.06
N ALA A 186 -46.65 -6.53 33.37
CA ALA A 186 -45.78 -6.94 32.26
C ALA A 186 -45.77 -5.91 31.13
N LEU A 187 -46.94 -5.44 30.68
CA LEU A 187 -47.06 -4.43 29.63
C LEU A 187 -46.39 -3.11 30.01
N VAL A 188 -46.56 -2.65 31.27
CA VAL A 188 -45.92 -1.42 31.74
C VAL A 188 -44.40 -1.55 31.79
N VAL A 189 -43.87 -2.66 32.32
CA VAL A 189 -42.43 -2.94 32.36
C VAL A 189 -41.86 -3.01 30.95
N GLN A 190 -42.53 -3.70 30.03
CA GLN A 190 -42.15 -3.78 28.63
C GLN A 190 -42.06 -2.39 27.98
N LEU A 191 -43.10 -1.56 28.14
CA LEU A 191 -43.11 -0.21 27.56
C LEU A 191 -41.99 0.66 28.14
N ARG A 192 -41.73 0.56 29.44
CA ARG A 192 -40.62 1.28 30.07
C ARG A 192 -39.27 0.81 29.53
N MET A 193 -39.04 -0.49 29.43
CA MET A 193 -37.77 -1.05 28.97
C MET A 193 -37.50 -0.76 27.48
N ARG A 194 -38.54 -0.75 26.64
CA ARG A 194 -38.41 -0.51 25.19
C ARG A 194 -38.27 0.96 24.81
N PHE A 195 -38.97 1.85 25.51
CA PHE A 195 -39.13 3.25 25.09
C PHE A 195 -38.59 4.28 26.09
N GLY A 196 -38.22 3.86 27.30
CA GLY A 196 -37.69 4.73 28.35
C GLY A 196 -38.74 5.70 28.90
N ALA A 197 -38.92 6.85 28.25
CA ALA A 197 -39.70 7.98 28.76
C ALA A 197 -41.22 7.84 28.56
N VAL A 198 -41.82 6.84 29.22
CA VAL A 198 -43.28 6.68 29.36
C VAL A 198 -43.70 7.16 30.74
N ARG A 199 -44.59 8.16 30.76
CA ARG A 199 -45.17 8.69 32.01
C ARG A 199 -46.44 7.91 32.34
N LEU A 200 -46.53 7.42 33.58
CA LEU A 200 -47.73 6.75 34.08
C LEU A 200 -48.70 7.74 34.74
N THR A 201 -49.99 7.58 34.52
CA THR A 201 -51.07 8.30 35.23
C THR A 201 -52.16 7.32 35.72
N GLY A 202 -52.78 7.63 36.86
CA GLY A 202 -53.70 6.74 37.59
C GLY A 202 -53.16 6.31 38.95
N GLU A 203 -53.19 7.21 39.93
CA GLU A 203 -52.50 7.05 41.24
C GLU A 203 -52.89 5.75 41.97
N GLU A 204 -54.18 5.44 42.07
CA GLU A 204 -54.66 4.24 42.76
C GLU A 204 -54.24 2.94 42.03
N PRO A 205 -54.47 2.76 40.72
CA PRO A 205 -53.95 1.61 39.97
C PRO A 205 -52.43 1.45 40.04
N ILE A 206 -51.66 2.54 39.93
CA ILE A 206 -50.20 2.51 40.00
C ILE A 206 -49.72 1.98 41.36
N ALA A 207 -50.32 2.48 42.45
CA ALA A 207 -50.00 2.02 43.81
C ALA A 207 -50.42 0.56 44.02
N ALA A 208 -51.63 0.18 43.59
CA ALA A 208 -52.14 -1.18 43.71
C ALA A 208 -51.32 -2.21 42.91
N LEU A 209 -50.77 -1.82 41.76
CA LEU A 209 -49.94 -2.68 40.92
C LEU A 209 -48.47 -2.72 41.37
N GLY A 210 -48.05 -1.92 42.36
CA GLY A 210 -46.64 -1.83 42.76
C GLY A 210 -45.75 -1.21 41.68
N LEU A 211 -46.32 -0.36 40.83
CA LEU A 211 -45.63 0.33 39.74
C LEU A 211 -45.05 1.69 40.16
N ALA A 212 -45.08 2.02 41.45
CA ALA A 212 -44.49 3.24 42.01
C ALA A 212 -43.03 3.51 41.59
N PRO A 213 -42.13 2.49 41.45
CA PRO A 213 -40.77 2.73 40.93
C PRO A 213 -40.71 3.25 39.50
N TYR A 214 -41.77 3.05 38.72
CA TYR A 214 -41.91 3.51 37.33
C TYR A 214 -42.76 4.78 37.21
N ALA A 215 -43.27 5.31 38.33
CA ALA A 215 -43.97 6.58 38.36
C ALA A 215 -42.95 7.72 38.37
N ASP A 216 -43.17 8.76 37.55
CA ASP A 216 -42.26 9.91 37.47
C ASP A 216 -42.21 10.71 38.79
N ASP A 217 -41.06 11.32 39.09
CA ASP A 217 -40.91 12.26 40.21
C ASP A 217 -41.87 13.47 40.01
N PRO A 218 -42.77 13.76 40.97
CA PRO A 218 -43.71 14.88 40.88
C PRO A 218 -43.05 16.25 40.71
N THR A 219 -41.73 16.38 40.95
CA THR A 219 -40.95 17.62 40.78
C THR A 219 -40.30 17.78 39.39
N ALA A 220 -40.34 16.75 38.53
CA ALA A 220 -39.78 16.82 37.18
C ALA A 220 -40.62 17.76 36.29
N ARG A 221 -40.07 18.92 35.94
CA ARG A 221 -40.72 19.90 35.04
C ARG A 221 -41.11 19.25 33.71
N ARG A 222 -42.33 19.52 33.24
CA ARG A 222 -42.88 19.11 31.92
C ARG A 222 -41.82 19.25 30.81
N ARG A 223 -41.19 18.16 30.39
CA ARG A 223 -40.50 18.10 29.10
C ARG A 223 -41.58 18.02 28.03
N ARG A 224 -41.62 18.99 27.11
CA ARG A 224 -42.57 19.02 25.98
C ARG A 224 -42.43 17.71 25.17
N GLY A 225 -43.52 16.97 25.00
CA GLY A 225 -43.60 15.74 24.18
C GLY A 225 -43.21 14.44 24.89
N THR A 226 -43.66 14.24 26.14
CA THR A 226 -43.55 12.95 26.87
C THR A 226 -44.84 12.15 26.67
N PHE A 227 -44.74 10.86 26.32
CA PHE A 227 -45.89 9.98 26.09
C PHE A 227 -46.53 9.56 27.42
N ILE A 228 -47.83 9.76 27.54
CA ILE A 228 -48.61 9.52 28.76
C ILE A 228 -49.44 8.24 28.59
N LEU A 229 -49.16 7.25 29.43
CA LEU A 229 -49.91 6.01 29.55
C LEU A 229 -50.79 6.05 30.80
N ALA A 230 -52.10 5.90 30.64
CA ALA A 230 -53.04 5.81 31.74
C ALA A 230 -53.39 4.36 32.10
N LEU A 231 -53.46 4.06 33.39
CA LEU A 231 -54.01 2.82 33.94
C LEU A 231 -55.34 3.15 34.59
N VAL A 232 -56.42 2.49 34.16
CA VAL A 232 -57.80 2.89 34.50
C VAL A 232 -58.63 1.68 34.89
N ARG A 233 -59.42 1.78 35.98
CA ARG A 233 -60.44 0.77 36.32
C ARG A 233 -61.78 1.18 35.69
N SER A 234 -62.62 0.22 35.38
CA SER A 234 -63.87 0.41 34.61
C SER A 234 -64.80 1.54 35.07
N THR A 235 -64.80 1.89 36.36
CA THR A 235 -65.66 2.94 36.93
C THR A 235 -65.21 4.37 36.61
N ASP A 236 -64.02 4.54 36.02
CA ASP A 236 -63.40 5.86 35.85
C ASP A 236 -63.60 6.42 34.43
N PRO A 237 -63.80 7.75 34.29
CA PRO A 237 -63.85 8.39 32.98
C PRO A 237 -62.50 8.29 32.26
N ARG A 238 -62.50 8.14 30.92
CA ARG A 238 -61.27 8.08 30.11
C ARG A 238 -60.41 9.33 30.36
N PRO A 239 -59.19 9.18 30.91
CA PRO A 239 -58.32 10.32 31.18
C PRO A 239 -57.71 10.89 29.90
N GLU A 240 -57.26 12.14 29.95
CA GLU A 240 -56.47 12.78 28.89
C GLU A 240 -55.04 12.18 28.88
N ALA A 241 -54.85 11.15 28.05
CA ALA A 241 -53.59 10.41 27.90
C ALA A 241 -53.41 9.95 26.44
N ASP A 242 -52.17 9.74 26.02
CA ASP A 242 -51.82 9.29 24.67
C ASP A 242 -52.25 7.82 24.44
N ALA A 243 -52.25 7.00 25.50
CA ALA A 243 -52.77 5.64 25.50
C ALA A 243 -53.36 5.23 26.87
N VAL A 244 -54.23 4.22 26.87
CA VAL A 244 -54.95 3.76 28.06
C VAL A 244 -54.97 2.24 28.14
N ILE A 245 -54.64 1.67 29.31
CA ILE A 245 -54.86 0.26 29.64
C ILE A 245 -56.01 0.17 30.65
N TRP A 246 -57.08 -0.50 30.25
CA TRP A 246 -58.28 -0.72 31.07
C TRP A 246 -58.17 -2.04 31.82
N LEU A 247 -58.42 -2.00 33.13
CA LEU A 247 -58.44 -3.16 34.01
C LEU A 247 -59.90 -3.50 34.34
N LEU A 248 -60.42 -4.57 33.77
CA LEU A 248 -61.83 -4.98 33.84
C LEU A 248 -61.99 -6.34 34.55
N ALA A 249 -63.06 -6.50 35.32
CA ALA A 249 -63.48 -7.80 35.85
C ALA A 249 -64.04 -8.70 34.73
N ALA A 250 -64.02 -10.03 34.93
CA ALA A 250 -64.41 -10.99 33.89
C ALA A 250 -65.84 -10.80 33.35
N ASP A 251 -66.77 -10.36 34.20
CA ASP A 251 -68.19 -10.13 33.92
C ASP A 251 -68.50 -8.68 33.52
N GLU A 252 -67.49 -7.83 33.44
CA GLU A 252 -67.63 -6.40 33.17
C GLU A 252 -67.75 -6.08 31.67
N GLU A 253 -68.58 -5.09 31.34
CA GLU A 253 -68.74 -4.63 29.96
C GLU A 253 -67.53 -3.82 29.49
N VAL A 254 -67.10 -4.07 28.25
CA VAL A 254 -65.96 -3.37 27.64
C VAL A 254 -66.38 -1.94 27.27
N PRO A 255 -65.62 -0.90 27.67
CA PRO A 255 -65.91 0.48 27.29
C PRO A 255 -66.07 0.69 25.77
N PRO A 256 -67.02 1.55 25.34
CA PRO A 256 -67.27 1.78 23.92
C PRO A 256 -66.05 2.42 23.22
N GLY A 257 -65.72 1.91 22.03
CA GLY A 257 -64.61 2.40 21.20
C GLY A 257 -63.28 1.65 21.37
N LEU A 258 -63.20 0.68 22.29
CA LEU A 258 -62.05 -0.22 22.39
C LEU A 258 -62.16 -1.38 21.40
N THR A 259 -61.18 -1.46 20.50
CA THR A 259 -61.10 -2.52 19.49
C THR A 259 -60.13 -3.63 19.86
N THR A 260 -59.27 -3.42 20.87
CA THR A 260 -58.29 -4.39 21.36
C THR A 260 -58.69 -4.84 22.77
N VAL A 261 -59.18 -6.08 22.87
CA VAL A 261 -59.63 -6.68 24.14
C VAL A 261 -58.90 -7.99 24.36
N LEU A 262 -58.26 -8.14 25.52
CA LEU A 262 -57.57 -9.34 25.95
C LEU A 262 -58.38 -10.00 27.06
N ASP A 263 -59.07 -11.07 26.72
CA ASP A 263 -59.87 -11.90 27.63
C ASP A 263 -58.97 -12.97 28.24
N ILE A 264 -58.67 -12.86 29.54
CA ILE A 264 -57.66 -13.66 30.23
C ILE A 264 -58.34 -14.62 31.20
N SER A 265 -58.45 -15.89 30.81
CA SER A 265 -58.91 -16.96 31.69
C SER A 265 -57.77 -17.39 32.63
N GLU A 266 -56.61 -17.68 32.06
CA GLU A 266 -55.35 -17.97 32.73
C GLU A 266 -54.16 -17.57 31.84
N PRO A 267 -52.93 -17.42 32.35
CA PRO A 267 -51.81 -16.89 31.55
C PRO A 267 -51.52 -17.65 30.24
N GLY A 268 -51.72 -18.97 30.20
CA GLY A 268 -51.53 -19.78 28.99
C GLY A 268 -52.76 -19.90 28.09
N ASP A 269 -53.91 -19.38 28.53
CA ASP A 269 -55.19 -19.43 27.81
C ASP A 269 -55.89 -18.07 27.90
N ALA A 270 -55.50 -17.18 26.97
CA ALA A 270 -56.13 -15.88 26.79
C ALA A 270 -56.54 -15.69 25.32
N ARG A 271 -57.61 -14.91 25.10
CA ARG A 271 -58.11 -14.58 23.77
C ARG A 271 -57.97 -13.10 23.50
N LEU A 272 -57.16 -12.79 22.51
CA LEU A 272 -57.03 -11.45 21.97
C LEU A 272 -58.09 -11.22 20.90
N ARG A 273 -58.89 -10.18 21.06
CA ARG A 273 -59.90 -9.73 20.09
C ARG A 273 -59.44 -8.40 19.50
N THR A 274 -59.27 -8.37 18.19
CA THR A 274 -58.92 -7.16 17.41
C THR A 274 -59.89 -7.00 16.23
N PRO A 275 -59.87 -5.87 15.48
CA PRO A 275 -60.64 -5.74 14.24
C PRO A 275 -60.33 -6.81 13.19
N GLU A 276 -59.12 -7.37 13.23
CA GLU A 276 -58.62 -8.38 12.29
C GLU A 276 -59.08 -9.80 12.63
N GLY A 277 -59.51 -10.06 13.87
CA GLY A 277 -60.01 -11.37 14.29
C GLY A 277 -59.81 -11.69 15.77
N ILE A 278 -59.95 -12.97 16.10
CA ILE A 278 -59.70 -13.51 17.44
C ILE A 278 -58.48 -14.43 17.36
N LEU A 279 -57.51 -14.22 18.25
CA LEU A 279 -56.29 -15.01 18.37
C LEU A 279 -56.16 -15.58 19.78
N ASP A 280 -55.82 -16.86 19.89
CA ASP A 280 -55.41 -17.44 21.16
C ASP A 280 -53.96 -17.03 21.44
N VAL A 281 -53.71 -16.53 22.64
CA VAL A 281 -52.42 -15.98 23.07
C VAL A 281 -52.06 -16.44 24.48
N SER A 282 -50.78 -16.73 24.69
CA SER A 282 -50.18 -16.91 26.01
C SER A 282 -49.64 -15.56 26.48
N VAL A 283 -50.18 -15.03 27.56
CA VAL A 283 -49.87 -13.69 28.07
C VAL A 283 -48.75 -13.74 29.10
N GLU A 284 -47.89 -12.73 29.07
CA GLU A 284 -46.86 -12.57 30.09
C GLU A 284 -47.45 -11.91 31.34
N GLY A 285 -47.17 -12.48 32.51
CA GLY A 285 -47.57 -11.90 33.79
C GLY A 285 -46.37 -11.72 34.72
N LEU A 286 -46.19 -10.52 35.26
CA LEU A 286 -45.16 -10.25 36.27
C LEU A 286 -45.78 -10.19 37.66
N SER A 287 -45.07 -10.72 38.66
CA SER A 287 -45.38 -10.49 40.07
C SER A 287 -44.90 -9.12 40.55
N ARG A 288 -45.43 -8.61 41.66
CA ARG A 288 -44.95 -7.35 42.27
C ARG A 288 -43.44 -7.40 42.60
N SER A 289 -42.94 -8.54 43.06
CA SER A 289 -41.51 -8.73 43.34
C SER A 289 -40.66 -8.67 42.07
N GLN A 290 -41.12 -9.27 40.97
CA GLN A 290 -40.44 -9.19 39.68
C GLN A 290 -40.43 -7.76 39.13
N VAL A 291 -41.52 -7.00 39.30
CA VAL A 291 -41.57 -5.58 38.93
C VAL A 291 -40.55 -4.76 39.72
N LEU A 292 -40.42 -4.98 41.02
CA LEU A 292 -39.42 -4.29 41.85
C LEU A 292 -37.99 -4.66 41.42
N LEU A 293 -37.73 -5.94 41.15
CA LEU A 293 -36.42 -6.40 40.65
C LEU A 293 -36.11 -5.82 39.26
N ALA A 294 -37.09 -5.84 38.35
CA ALA A 294 -36.97 -5.23 37.03
C ALA A 294 -36.77 -3.71 37.12
N ALA A 295 -37.36 -3.04 38.12
CA ALA A 295 -37.12 -1.63 38.36
C ALA A 295 -35.69 -1.41 38.82
N THR A 296 -35.17 -2.20 39.77
CA THR A 296 -33.76 -2.08 40.20
C THR A 296 -32.75 -2.45 39.09
N ALA A 297 -33.09 -3.40 38.22
CA ALA A 297 -32.28 -3.74 37.05
C ALA A 297 -32.33 -2.63 35.99
N GLY A 298 -33.52 -2.06 35.74
CA GLY A 298 -33.73 -0.93 34.84
C GLY A 298 -33.15 0.38 35.36
N SER A 299 -33.11 0.62 36.67
CA SER A 299 -32.45 1.76 37.31
C SER A 299 -30.94 1.62 37.30
N ARG A 300 -30.41 0.40 37.51
CA ARG A 300 -28.99 0.10 37.27
C ARG A 300 -28.62 0.27 35.80
N GLU A 301 -29.51 -0.05 34.85
CA GLU A 301 -29.26 0.18 33.42
C GLU A 301 -29.55 1.62 32.93
N GLU A 302 -30.45 2.38 33.56
CA GLU A 302 -30.59 3.84 33.36
C GLU A 302 -29.41 4.60 34.01
N GLU A 303 -28.81 4.04 35.06
CA GLU A 303 -27.50 4.44 35.61
C GLU A 303 -26.30 3.88 34.83
N ASP A 304 -26.38 2.73 34.15
CA ASP A 304 -25.30 2.20 33.29
C ASP A 304 -25.34 2.86 31.89
N LEU A 305 -26.50 3.37 31.48
CA LEU A 305 -26.62 4.41 30.45
C LEU A 305 -26.43 5.82 31.02
N ALA A 306 -25.94 5.95 32.25
CA ALA A 306 -25.09 7.07 32.61
C ALA A 306 -23.72 6.90 31.92
N ARG A 307 -23.77 7.14 30.62
CA ARG A 307 -22.73 7.68 29.73
C ARG A 307 -21.44 6.88 29.69
N LEU A 308 -21.22 6.18 28.56
CA LEU A 308 -19.87 6.07 27.99
C LEU A 308 -19.13 7.38 28.27
N PRO A 309 -17.91 7.35 28.83
CA PRO A 309 -17.24 8.55 29.30
C PRO A 309 -17.26 9.62 28.20
N ASP A 310 -17.64 10.86 28.55
CA ASP A 310 -17.76 11.95 27.59
C ASP A 310 -16.41 12.19 26.90
N VAL A 311 -15.33 12.09 27.67
CA VAL A 311 -13.93 12.13 27.22
C VAL A 311 -13.14 11.09 28.03
N LEU A 312 -12.26 10.36 27.35
CA LEU A 312 -11.33 9.41 27.96
C LEU A 312 -9.94 9.72 27.41
N VAL A 313 -8.90 9.70 28.25
CA VAL A 313 -7.51 9.91 27.81
C VAL A 313 -6.70 8.64 27.99
N LEU A 314 -5.73 8.39 27.11
CA LEU A 314 -5.00 7.12 27.08
C LEU A 314 -4.21 6.88 28.39
N GLY A 315 -3.69 7.94 29.01
CA GLY A 315 -2.96 7.85 30.28
C GLY A 315 -3.78 7.36 31.48
N GLU A 316 -5.11 7.32 31.38
CA GLU A 316 -6.01 6.76 32.41
C GLU A 316 -6.26 5.25 32.26
N LEU A 317 -5.82 4.67 31.14
CA LEU A 317 -6.02 3.26 30.82
C LEU A 317 -4.79 2.44 31.19
N ALA A 318 -5.02 1.38 31.97
CA ALA A 318 -3.96 0.43 32.28
C ALA A 318 -3.68 -0.41 31.03
N GLN A 319 -2.43 -0.36 30.55
CA GLN A 319 -2.01 -1.20 29.44
C GLN A 319 -1.77 -2.63 29.94
N PRO A 320 -2.18 -3.65 29.16
CA PRO A 320 -2.03 -5.04 29.55
C PRO A 320 -0.55 -5.44 29.64
N VAL A 321 -0.26 -6.43 30.47
CA VAL A 321 1.10 -6.98 30.57
C VAL A 321 1.47 -7.64 29.24
N PRO A 322 2.67 -7.38 28.68
CA PRO A 322 3.08 -7.92 27.40
C PRO A 322 3.02 -9.46 27.37
N ALA A 323 2.31 -10.01 26.39
CA ALA A 323 2.15 -11.44 26.17
C ALA A 323 2.61 -11.86 24.74
N ALA A 324 2.21 -13.05 24.29
CA ALA A 324 2.55 -13.55 22.95
C ALA A 324 1.86 -12.76 21.81
N GLY A 325 0.69 -12.19 22.09
CA GLY A 325 -0.06 -11.28 21.21
C GLY A 325 0.41 -9.82 21.30
N LEU A 326 -0.42 -8.91 20.80
CA LEU A 326 -0.20 -7.46 20.83
C LEU A 326 -1.43 -6.74 21.40
N ALA A 327 -1.95 -7.27 22.51
CA ALA A 327 -3.06 -6.69 23.25
C ALA A 327 -2.74 -5.26 23.70
N ALA A 328 -3.66 -4.33 23.45
CA ALA A 328 -3.54 -2.94 23.88
C ALA A 328 -4.89 -2.38 24.30
N THR A 329 -4.90 -1.62 25.40
CA THR A 329 -6.11 -0.96 25.90
C THR A 329 -6.30 0.36 25.17
N VAL A 330 -7.37 0.50 24.39
CA VAL A 330 -7.59 1.68 23.51
C VAL A 330 -8.80 2.53 23.88
N GLY A 331 -9.63 2.05 24.80
CA GLY A 331 -10.88 2.70 25.15
C GLY A 331 -11.53 2.04 26.35
N ARG A 332 -12.80 2.38 26.59
CA ARG A 332 -13.63 1.78 27.65
C ARG A 332 -15.06 1.65 27.15
N ASP A 333 -15.67 0.51 27.39
CA ASP A 333 -17.12 0.33 27.20
C ASP A 333 -17.88 0.66 28.48
N GLU A 334 -19.10 0.16 28.63
CA GLU A 334 -19.95 0.42 29.80
C GLU A 334 -19.41 -0.24 31.09
N ARG A 335 -18.54 -1.27 30.98
CA ARG A 335 -18.13 -2.11 32.11
C ARG A 335 -16.62 -2.22 32.25
N ASP A 336 -15.92 -2.39 31.14
CA ASP A 336 -14.52 -2.77 31.11
C ASP A 336 -13.71 -1.95 30.09
N ASP A 337 -12.40 -1.97 30.28
CA ASP A 337 -11.44 -1.44 29.34
C ASP A 337 -11.53 -2.20 27.99
N LEU A 338 -11.63 -1.46 26.89
CA LEU A 338 -11.61 -2.02 25.54
C LEU A 338 -10.17 -2.41 25.18
N VAL A 339 -9.86 -3.69 25.40
CA VAL A 339 -8.59 -4.30 24.99
C VAL A 339 -8.73 -4.90 23.60
N LEU A 340 -7.84 -4.54 22.67
CA LEU A 340 -7.76 -5.10 21.32
C LEU A 340 -6.43 -5.80 21.13
N ASP A 341 -6.45 -7.05 20.66
CA ASP A 341 -5.26 -7.77 20.24
C ASP A 341 -5.28 -8.04 18.73
N ILE A 342 -4.47 -7.33 17.96
CA ILE A 342 -4.39 -7.50 16.50
C ILE A 342 -3.88 -8.90 16.09
N VAL A 343 -3.29 -9.67 16.99
CA VAL A 343 -2.85 -11.04 16.69
C VAL A 343 -4.01 -12.02 16.85
N ASP A 344 -4.72 -11.92 17.98
CA ASP A 344 -5.74 -12.90 18.38
C ASP A 344 -7.16 -12.51 17.95
N ASP A 345 -7.54 -11.24 18.05
CA ASP A 345 -8.85 -10.72 17.59
C ASP A 345 -8.92 -10.62 16.05
N GLY A 346 -7.79 -10.81 15.35
CA GLY A 346 -7.77 -10.86 13.89
C GLY A 346 -6.52 -10.24 13.29
N PRO A 347 -5.71 -11.00 12.53
CA PRO A 347 -4.39 -10.53 12.05
C PRO A 347 -4.48 -9.23 11.23
N HIS A 348 -5.65 -8.91 10.71
CA HIS A 348 -5.92 -7.68 10.00
C HIS A 348 -7.26 -7.08 10.48
N ALA A 349 -7.35 -5.75 10.43
CA ALA A 349 -8.50 -4.99 10.90
C ALA A 349 -9.01 -4.00 9.85
N ILE A 350 -10.32 -3.74 9.85
CA ILE A 350 -10.97 -2.70 9.05
C ILE A 350 -11.62 -1.70 9.99
N VAL A 351 -11.35 -0.41 9.77
CA VAL A 351 -11.88 0.72 10.53
C VAL A 351 -12.64 1.66 9.60
N THR A 352 -13.95 1.82 9.80
CA THR A 352 -14.77 2.78 9.06
C THR A 352 -15.21 3.97 9.90
N GLY A 353 -15.38 5.12 9.25
CA GLY A 353 -15.95 6.31 9.89
C GLY A 353 -15.87 7.53 8.97
N THR A 354 -16.89 8.38 9.00
CA THR A 354 -16.90 9.63 8.22
C THR A 354 -15.90 10.65 8.77
N THR A 355 -15.59 11.70 8.00
CA THR A 355 -14.67 12.75 8.44
C THR A 355 -15.12 13.38 9.77
N GLY A 356 -14.19 13.52 10.72
CA GLY A 356 -14.42 14.24 11.99
C GLY A 356 -15.14 13.43 13.08
N VAL A 357 -15.35 12.13 12.89
CA VAL A 357 -15.92 11.24 13.92
C VAL A 357 -14.88 10.60 14.84
N GLY A 358 -13.58 10.80 14.57
CA GLY A 358 -12.47 10.30 15.40
C GLY A 358 -11.78 9.03 14.89
N LYS A 359 -11.89 8.70 13.60
CA LYS A 359 -11.20 7.54 12.99
C LYS A 359 -9.67 7.66 13.13
N SER A 360 -9.12 8.81 12.74
CA SER A 360 -7.67 9.05 12.81
C SER A 360 -7.18 9.04 14.27
N GLU A 361 -7.93 9.65 15.20
CA GLU A 361 -7.66 9.58 16.64
C GLU A 361 -7.68 8.15 17.20
N LEU A 362 -8.58 7.28 16.72
CA LEU A 362 -8.58 5.86 17.07
C LEU A 362 -7.31 5.16 16.59
N LEU A 363 -6.90 5.38 15.34
CA LEU A 363 -5.68 4.77 14.80
C LEU A 363 -4.44 5.23 15.57
N VAL A 364 -4.34 6.53 15.89
CA VAL A 364 -3.25 7.10 16.70
C VAL A 364 -3.23 6.49 18.10
N THR A 365 -4.39 6.37 18.73
CA THR A 365 -4.52 5.80 20.07
C THR A 365 -4.17 4.33 20.11
N TRP A 366 -4.58 3.57 19.10
CA TRP A 366 -4.26 2.16 19.04
C TRP A 366 -2.76 1.91 18.85
N VAL A 367 -2.10 2.65 17.95
CA VAL A 367 -0.64 2.58 17.76
C VAL A 367 0.09 2.96 19.04
N THR A 368 -0.33 4.05 19.70
CA THR A 368 0.29 4.52 20.94
C THR A 368 0.11 3.53 22.10
N ALA A 369 -1.07 2.92 22.21
CA ALA A 369 -1.36 1.91 23.23
C ALA A 369 -0.48 0.67 23.04
N ILE A 370 -0.36 0.15 21.81
CA ILE A 370 0.54 -0.97 21.51
C ILE A 370 1.99 -0.58 21.82
N ALA A 371 2.46 0.60 21.41
CA ALA A 371 3.83 1.06 21.65
C ALA A 371 4.12 1.31 23.15
N SER A 372 3.10 1.60 23.95
CA SER A 372 3.20 1.73 25.41
C SER A 372 3.47 0.37 26.08
N ALA A 373 2.82 -0.69 25.58
CA ALA A 373 2.99 -2.05 26.09
C ALA A 373 4.22 -2.76 25.48
N HIS A 374 4.55 -2.51 24.22
CA HIS A 374 5.51 -3.31 23.45
C HIS A 374 6.63 -2.47 22.83
N GLY A 375 7.88 -2.93 23.01
CA GLY A 375 9.09 -2.32 22.44
C GLY A 375 9.31 -2.62 20.95
N PRO A 376 10.32 -1.96 20.32
CA PRO A 376 10.65 -2.14 18.90
C PRO A 376 11.19 -3.53 18.55
N ASP A 377 11.64 -4.29 19.55
CA ASP A 377 11.98 -5.71 19.46
C ASP A 377 10.76 -6.61 19.21
N ARG A 378 9.55 -6.16 19.60
CA ARG A 378 8.30 -6.91 19.46
C ARG A 378 7.45 -6.44 18.28
N VAL A 379 7.42 -5.13 18.02
CA VAL A 379 6.53 -4.53 17.02
C VAL A 379 7.20 -3.39 16.26
N THR A 380 6.90 -3.32 14.96
CA THR A 380 7.31 -2.24 14.06
C THR A 380 6.10 -1.72 13.32
N PHE A 381 5.96 -0.40 13.20
CA PHE A 381 4.86 0.26 12.51
C PHE A 381 5.30 0.91 11.21
N VAL A 382 4.50 0.73 10.16
CA VAL A 382 4.53 1.56 8.96
C VAL A 382 3.18 2.26 8.88
N LEU A 383 3.19 3.58 8.98
CA LEU A 383 1.99 4.41 9.02
C LEU A 383 1.84 5.11 7.68
N ALA A 384 0.67 5.05 7.06
CA ALA A 384 0.39 5.69 5.79
C ALA A 384 -0.85 6.56 5.89
N ASP A 385 -0.69 7.87 5.72
CA ASP A 385 -1.74 8.89 5.81
C ASP A 385 -1.95 9.48 4.40
N PHE A 386 -3.08 9.12 3.78
CA PHE A 386 -3.50 9.69 2.52
C PHE A 386 -4.60 10.71 2.80
N LYS A 387 -4.47 11.93 2.24
CA LYS A 387 -5.41 13.05 2.41
C LYS A 387 -5.44 13.64 3.85
N GLY A 388 -4.53 14.57 4.12
CA GLY A 388 -4.51 15.37 5.35
C GLY A 388 -3.14 15.40 6.04
N GLY A 389 -2.32 14.35 5.84
CA GLY A 389 -0.86 14.34 6.05
C GLY A 389 -0.38 14.68 7.45
N THR A 390 -1.24 14.62 8.46
CA THR A 390 -0.96 15.13 9.81
C THR A 390 -1.44 14.20 10.92
N ALA A 391 -2.24 13.18 10.63
CA ALA A 391 -2.80 12.30 11.64
C ALA A 391 -1.69 11.52 12.38
N PHE A 392 -0.74 10.96 11.63
CA PHE A 392 0.34 10.14 12.17
C PHE A 392 1.63 10.89 12.47
N GLU A 393 1.72 12.19 12.15
CA GLU A 393 2.94 12.98 12.37
C GLU A 393 3.43 12.96 13.83
N PRO A 394 2.56 13.05 14.86
CA PRO A 394 3.01 12.95 16.25
C PRO A 394 3.67 11.63 16.63
N LEU A 395 3.43 10.55 15.86
CA LEU A 395 3.96 9.21 16.13
C LEU A 395 5.35 8.99 15.51
N ARG A 396 5.81 9.87 14.61
CA ARG A 396 7.06 9.72 13.86
C ARG A 396 8.28 9.49 14.76
N ASP A 397 8.28 10.06 15.95
CA ASP A 397 9.41 9.98 16.87
C ASP A 397 9.47 8.69 17.71
N LEU A 398 8.41 7.89 17.74
CA LEU A 398 8.37 6.64 18.50
C LEU A 398 9.37 5.61 17.93
N PRO A 399 10.17 4.92 18.76
CA PRO A 399 11.17 3.96 18.29
C PRO A 399 10.63 2.79 17.45
N GLN A 400 9.38 2.40 17.68
CA GLN A 400 8.66 1.35 16.96
C GLN A 400 8.20 1.80 15.57
N VAL A 401 8.08 3.10 15.31
CA VAL A 401 7.59 3.64 14.03
C VAL A 401 8.76 3.70 13.05
N ALA A 402 8.72 2.80 12.07
CA ALA A 402 9.76 2.68 11.05
C ALA A 402 9.61 3.77 9.97
N ALA A 403 8.38 4.08 9.57
CA ALA A 403 8.08 5.08 8.55
C ALA A 403 6.68 5.67 8.74
N VAL A 404 6.58 6.97 8.44
CA VAL A 404 5.32 7.68 8.22
C VAL A 404 5.31 8.15 6.77
N ILE A 405 4.33 7.68 6.01
CA ILE A 405 4.19 7.87 4.58
C ILE A 405 3.01 8.80 4.34
N THR A 406 3.24 9.86 3.61
CA THR A 406 2.24 10.85 3.23
C THR A 406 2.38 11.11 1.74
N ASP A 407 1.27 11.25 1.03
CA ASP A 407 1.23 11.75 -0.35
C ASP A 407 2.25 11.07 -1.28
N LEU A 408 1.97 9.81 -1.63
CA LEU A 408 2.86 9.04 -2.50
C LEU A 408 2.74 9.53 -3.94
N ASP A 409 3.86 9.89 -4.56
CA ASP A 409 3.93 9.99 -6.01
C ASP A 409 3.98 8.59 -6.66
N GLU A 410 3.82 8.51 -7.99
CA GLU A 410 3.83 7.24 -8.73
C GLU A 410 5.11 6.42 -8.45
N LYS A 411 6.26 7.09 -8.28
CA LYS A 411 7.55 6.44 -7.97
C LYS A 411 7.56 5.88 -6.54
N GLY A 412 7.06 6.64 -5.59
CA GLY A 412 6.88 6.23 -4.20
C GLY A 412 5.98 5.01 -4.08
N ALA A 413 4.87 4.97 -4.80
CA ALA A 413 3.94 3.83 -4.81
C ALA A 413 4.57 2.55 -5.38
N ARG A 414 5.19 2.62 -6.57
CA ARG A 414 5.92 1.47 -7.17
C ARG A 414 7.02 0.94 -6.27
N ARG A 415 7.71 1.85 -5.59
CA ARG A 415 8.74 1.49 -4.62
C ARG A 415 8.15 0.84 -3.37
N GLY A 416 6.99 1.31 -2.91
CA GLY A 416 6.22 0.69 -1.84
C GLY A 416 5.83 -0.75 -2.16
N VAL A 417 5.28 -0.99 -3.36
CA VAL A 417 4.99 -2.33 -3.88
C VAL A 417 6.21 -3.24 -3.80
N SER A 418 7.35 -2.77 -4.32
CA SER A 418 8.60 -3.53 -4.35
C SER A 418 9.11 -3.83 -2.94
N SER A 419 9.06 -2.83 -2.04
CA SER A 419 9.54 -2.93 -0.65
C SER A 419 8.71 -3.89 0.20
N LEU A 420 7.38 -3.85 0.06
CA LEU A 420 6.47 -4.77 0.77
C LEU A 420 6.58 -6.20 0.23
N THR A 421 6.73 -6.35 -1.09
CA THR A 421 6.98 -7.66 -1.71
C THR A 421 8.31 -8.25 -1.25
N ALA A 422 9.35 -7.42 -1.14
CA ALA A 422 10.64 -7.82 -0.59
C ALA A 422 10.54 -8.23 0.89
N GLU A 423 9.73 -7.53 1.69
CA GLU A 423 9.54 -7.87 3.11
C GLU A 423 8.83 -9.21 3.29
N LEU A 424 7.79 -9.48 2.48
CA LEU A 424 7.13 -10.79 2.46
C LEU A 424 8.14 -11.90 2.19
N ARG A 425 8.93 -11.78 1.11
CA ARG A 425 9.96 -12.76 0.74
C ARG A 425 11.04 -12.92 1.82
N ARG A 426 11.47 -11.81 2.43
CA ARG A 426 12.46 -11.83 3.51
C ARG A 426 11.93 -12.63 4.70
N ARG A 427 10.69 -12.38 5.14
CA ARG A 427 10.07 -13.09 6.26
C ARG A 427 9.87 -14.57 5.95
N GLU A 428 9.43 -14.90 4.75
CA GLU A 428 9.31 -16.30 4.28
C GLU A 428 10.66 -17.02 4.36
N ALA A 429 11.74 -16.39 3.89
CA ALA A 429 13.09 -16.95 3.95
C ALA A 429 13.60 -17.12 5.40
N VAL A 430 13.31 -16.17 6.29
CA VAL A 430 13.68 -16.27 7.71
C VAL A 430 12.98 -17.47 8.35
N LEU A 431 11.66 -17.62 8.18
CA LEU A 431 10.92 -18.77 8.69
C LEU A 431 11.44 -20.09 8.11
N ALA A 432 11.62 -20.15 6.79
CA ALA A 432 12.11 -21.34 6.11
C ALA A 432 13.50 -21.77 6.61
N SER A 433 14.43 -20.81 6.81
CA SER A 433 15.77 -21.11 7.31
C SER A 433 15.79 -21.56 8.77
N ALA A 434 14.81 -21.12 9.58
CA ALA A 434 14.61 -21.60 10.95
C ALA A 434 13.79 -22.91 11.03
N GLY A 435 13.26 -23.42 9.90
CA GLY A 435 12.33 -24.55 9.90
C GLY A 435 10.97 -24.22 10.56
N ALA A 436 10.69 -22.95 10.76
CA ALA A 436 9.52 -22.44 11.46
C ALA A 436 8.32 -22.29 10.52
N ARG A 437 7.10 -22.46 11.06
CA ARG A 437 5.84 -22.27 10.30
C ARG A 437 5.15 -20.95 10.62
N ASP A 438 5.52 -20.32 11.73
CA ASP A 438 4.86 -19.14 12.27
C ASP A 438 5.89 -18.21 12.92
N ILE A 439 5.66 -16.90 12.81
CA ILE A 439 6.49 -15.86 13.43
C ILE A 439 6.72 -16.07 14.92
N ARG A 440 5.80 -16.74 15.65
CA ARG A 440 5.94 -17.05 17.08
C ARG A 440 7.13 -17.96 17.40
N GLU A 441 7.64 -18.68 16.40
CA GLU A 441 8.74 -19.63 16.55
C GLU A 441 10.11 -18.98 16.27
N VAL A 442 10.15 -17.71 15.89
CA VAL A 442 11.38 -16.97 15.59
C VAL A 442 11.41 -15.61 16.29
N ASP A 443 12.61 -15.10 16.57
CA ASP A 443 12.79 -13.78 17.17
C ASP A 443 12.81 -12.69 16.08
N LEU A 444 11.62 -12.34 15.58
CA LEU A 444 11.45 -11.29 14.58
C LEU A 444 10.22 -10.42 14.93
N PRO A 445 10.35 -9.08 14.98
CA PRO A 445 9.24 -8.20 15.33
C PRO A 445 8.11 -8.31 14.32
N ARG A 446 6.88 -8.22 14.84
CA ARG A 446 5.67 -8.12 14.03
C ARG A 446 5.65 -6.77 13.32
N LEU A 447 5.20 -6.74 12.08
CA LEU A 447 5.05 -5.52 11.28
C LEU A 447 3.57 -5.17 11.16
N ILE A 448 3.17 -4.02 11.68
CA ILE A 448 1.80 -3.50 11.53
C ILE A 448 1.83 -2.35 10.52
N ILE A 449 1.08 -2.50 9.43
CA ILE A 449 0.90 -1.47 8.42
C ILE A 449 -0.47 -0.83 8.66
N VAL A 450 -0.47 0.44 9.08
CA VAL A 450 -1.68 1.21 9.37
C VAL A 450 -1.89 2.20 8.24
N ILE A 451 -3.04 2.12 7.59
CA ILE A 451 -3.39 2.98 6.45
C ILE A 451 -4.61 3.80 6.83
N ASP A 452 -4.47 5.11 6.85
CA ASP A 452 -5.61 6.02 6.90
C ASP A 452 -6.02 6.41 5.47
N GLU A 453 -7.32 6.48 5.23
CA GLU A 453 -7.94 6.69 3.91
C GLU A 453 -7.46 5.75 2.79
N PHE A 454 -7.62 4.45 3.02
CA PHE A 454 -7.33 3.40 2.03
C PHE A 454 -8.01 3.62 0.66
N ALA A 455 -9.21 4.22 0.65
CA ALA A 455 -9.91 4.56 -0.59
C ALA A 455 -9.12 5.57 -1.44
N ALA A 456 -8.55 6.61 -0.81
CA ALA A 456 -7.75 7.60 -1.52
C ALA A 456 -6.48 6.97 -2.08
N LEU A 457 -5.82 6.11 -1.28
CA LEU A 457 -4.64 5.36 -1.71
C LEU A 457 -4.89 4.55 -2.98
N LEU A 458 -6.00 3.80 -3.06
CA LEU A 458 -6.30 2.98 -4.23
C LEU A 458 -6.81 3.77 -5.43
N GLN A 459 -7.38 4.96 -5.22
CA GLN A 459 -7.77 5.86 -6.30
C GLN A 459 -6.55 6.41 -7.03
N GLU A 460 -5.51 6.76 -6.28
CA GLU A 460 -4.25 7.26 -6.85
C GLU A 460 -3.35 6.12 -7.34
N HIS A 461 -3.29 5.00 -6.60
CA HIS A 461 -2.31 3.92 -6.82
C HIS A 461 -2.96 2.53 -6.75
N ALA A 462 -3.67 2.16 -7.80
CA ALA A 462 -4.43 0.90 -7.85
C ALA A 462 -3.57 -0.37 -7.69
N GLU A 463 -2.30 -0.34 -8.11
CA GLU A 463 -1.36 -1.45 -7.96
C GLU A 463 -1.08 -1.88 -6.51
N LEU A 464 -1.23 -0.98 -5.53
CA LEU A 464 -1.02 -1.32 -4.12
C LEU A 464 -2.10 -2.26 -3.58
N GLY A 465 -3.30 -2.26 -4.19
CA GLY A 465 -4.42 -3.10 -3.73
C GLY A 465 -4.15 -4.61 -3.84
N THR A 466 -3.39 -5.04 -4.84
CA THR A 466 -3.00 -6.45 -4.99
C THR A 466 -2.01 -6.86 -3.92
N VAL A 467 -1.00 -6.02 -3.64
CA VAL A 467 0.00 -6.25 -2.60
C VAL A 467 -0.63 -6.33 -1.21
N PHE A 468 -1.56 -5.44 -0.87
CA PHE A 468 -2.25 -5.53 0.42
C PHE A 468 -3.15 -6.76 0.54
N THR A 469 -3.77 -7.21 -0.55
CA THR A 469 -4.51 -8.47 -0.56
C THR A 469 -3.57 -9.65 -0.31
N ASP A 470 -2.38 -9.65 -0.91
CA ASP A 470 -1.35 -10.66 -0.68
C ASP A 470 -0.83 -10.66 0.76
N VAL A 471 -0.57 -9.48 1.33
CA VAL A 471 -0.21 -9.33 2.75
C VAL A 471 -1.33 -9.82 3.64
N ALA A 472 -2.59 -9.54 3.35
CA ALA A 472 -3.72 -10.03 4.14
C ALA A 472 -3.84 -11.57 4.12
N ALA A 473 -3.58 -12.18 2.96
CA ALA A 473 -3.69 -13.63 2.80
C ALA A 473 -2.56 -14.41 3.49
N ARG A 474 -1.33 -13.88 3.50
CA ARG A 474 -0.12 -14.57 4.02
C ARG A 474 0.39 -14.00 5.34
N GLY A 475 -0.04 -12.81 5.72
CA GLY A 475 0.56 -11.99 6.77
C GLY A 475 0.50 -12.61 8.16
N ARG A 476 -0.57 -13.36 8.47
CA ARG A 476 -0.74 -14.00 9.79
C ARG A 476 0.47 -14.84 10.22
N ALA A 477 0.92 -15.76 9.36
CA ALA A 477 2.07 -16.62 9.66
C ALA A 477 3.39 -15.85 9.65
N LEU A 478 3.49 -14.80 8.83
CA LEU A 478 4.67 -13.95 8.68
C LEU A 478 4.77 -12.85 9.75
N GLY A 479 3.76 -12.70 10.61
CA GLY A 479 3.67 -11.60 11.58
C GLY A 479 3.52 -10.23 10.93
N MET A 480 2.91 -10.17 9.74
CA MET A 480 2.53 -8.93 9.07
C MET A 480 1.02 -8.70 9.27
N HIS A 481 0.66 -7.53 9.78
CA HIS A 481 -0.70 -7.16 10.14
C HIS A 481 -1.10 -5.88 9.39
N LEU A 482 -2.38 -5.76 9.05
CA LEU A 482 -2.92 -4.60 8.32
C LEU A 482 -4.02 -3.96 9.15
N VAL A 483 -4.00 -2.64 9.29
CA VAL A 483 -5.10 -1.87 9.87
C VAL A 483 -5.56 -0.88 8.81
N ILE A 484 -6.76 -1.09 8.27
CA ILE A 484 -7.25 -0.38 7.09
C ILE A 484 -8.34 0.59 7.51
N GLY A 485 -8.02 1.88 7.54
CA GLY A 485 -8.95 2.98 7.75
C GLY A 485 -9.57 3.48 6.44
N THR A 486 -10.89 3.63 6.38
CA THR A 486 -11.57 4.21 5.20
C THR A 486 -12.88 4.89 5.59
N GLN A 487 -13.31 5.90 4.82
CA GLN A 487 -14.64 6.51 5.01
C GLN A 487 -15.77 5.66 4.44
N ARG A 488 -15.49 4.94 3.35
CA ARG A 488 -16.42 4.07 2.65
C ARG A 488 -15.79 2.69 2.50
N ALA A 489 -16.47 1.66 3.01
CA ALA A 489 -16.01 0.28 2.87
C ALA A 489 -16.57 -0.34 1.59
N SER A 490 -17.83 -0.04 1.28
CA SER A 490 -18.50 -0.58 0.10
C SER A 490 -17.82 -0.12 -1.19
N GLY A 491 -17.50 -1.07 -2.07
CA GLY A 491 -16.84 -0.83 -3.36
C GLY A 491 -15.33 -0.55 -3.31
N VAL A 492 -14.78 -0.20 -2.15
CA VAL A 492 -13.33 0.03 -1.96
C VAL A 492 -12.65 -1.25 -1.48
N ILE A 493 -13.21 -1.88 -0.44
CA ILE A 493 -12.66 -3.10 0.14
C ILE A 493 -13.26 -4.29 -0.61
N ARG A 494 -12.42 -5.02 -1.35
CA ARG A 494 -12.81 -6.23 -2.08
C ARG A 494 -13.05 -7.39 -1.11
N ASP A 495 -13.93 -8.32 -1.49
CA ASP A 495 -14.30 -9.49 -0.67
C ASP A 495 -13.08 -10.31 -0.22
N ALA A 496 -12.09 -10.49 -1.09
CA ALA A 496 -10.86 -11.23 -0.77
C ALA A 496 -10.04 -10.57 0.35
N LEU A 497 -9.99 -9.23 0.38
CA LEU A 497 -9.32 -8.49 1.45
C LEU A 497 -10.16 -8.52 2.73
N ALA A 498 -11.47 -8.27 2.60
CA ALA A 498 -12.42 -8.30 3.71
C ALA A 498 -12.41 -9.67 4.43
N ALA A 499 -12.39 -10.78 3.70
CA ALA A 499 -12.38 -12.13 4.26
C ALA A 499 -11.16 -12.41 5.18
N ASN A 500 -10.05 -11.70 4.96
CA ASN A 500 -8.83 -11.84 5.75
C ASN A 500 -8.73 -10.82 6.91
N CYS A 501 -9.70 -9.91 7.05
CA CYS A 501 -9.76 -8.91 8.12
C CYS A 501 -10.94 -9.20 9.06
N PRO A 502 -10.81 -10.11 10.05
CA PRO A 502 -11.94 -10.47 10.90
C PRO A 502 -12.19 -9.47 12.04
N LEU A 503 -11.23 -8.62 12.40
CA LEU A 503 -11.43 -7.53 13.34
C LEU A 503 -12.11 -6.35 12.62
N ARG A 504 -13.33 -6.01 13.03
CA ARG A 504 -14.17 -5.01 12.37
C ARG A 504 -14.53 -3.90 13.33
N MET A 505 -14.27 -2.67 12.93
CA MET A 505 -14.55 -1.48 13.73
C MET A 505 -15.26 -0.44 12.87
N SER A 506 -16.33 0.14 13.38
CA SER A 506 -16.96 1.28 12.71
C SER A 506 -17.32 2.35 13.73
N LEU A 507 -16.81 3.56 13.50
CA LEU A 507 -17.40 4.78 14.01
C LEU A 507 -18.61 5.15 13.13
N ARG A 508 -19.23 6.30 13.42
CA ARG A 508 -20.39 6.77 12.64
C ARG A 508 -20.08 6.82 11.15
N VAL A 509 -20.94 6.19 10.36
CA VAL A 509 -20.94 6.25 8.88
C VAL A 509 -22.21 6.91 8.38
N SER A 510 -22.19 7.43 7.15
CA SER A 510 -23.38 8.10 6.59
C SER A 510 -24.42 7.11 6.08
N GLU A 511 -23.97 5.99 5.49
CA GLU A 511 -24.84 5.05 4.77
C GLU A 511 -24.89 3.70 5.48
N ALA A 512 -26.09 3.12 5.58
CA ALA A 512 -26.30 1.80 6.18
C ALA A 512 -25.55 0.67 5.46
N VAL A 513 -25.28 0.83 4.14
CA VAL A 513 -24.54 -0.16 3.35
C VAL A 513 -23.09 -0.30 3.82
N ASP A 514 -22.44 0.79 4.23
CA ASP A 514 -21.06 0.76 4.74
C ASP A 514 -21.00 0.09 6.11
N SER A 515 -21.99 0.39 6.98
CA SER A 515 -22.14 -0.29 8.27
C SER A 515 -22.33 -1.81 8.08
N ARG A 516 -23.21 -2.22 7.15
CA ARG A 516 -23.44 -3.64 6.84
C ARG A 516 -22.20 -4.32 6.28
N ALA A 517 -21.45 -3.66 5.41
CA ALA A 517 -20.24 -4.22 4.82
C ALA A 517 -19.14 -4.51 5.84
N VAL A 518 -19.09 -3.75 6.94
CA VAL A 518 -18.06 -3.89 7.99
C VAL A 518 -18.55 -4.70 9.19
N LEU A 519 -19.71 -4.33 9.75
CA LEU A 519 -20.23 -4.90 10.99
C LEU A 519 -21.26 -6.02 10.76
N GLY A 520 -21.89 -6.07 9.59
CA GLY A 520 -23.04 -6.94 9.30
C GLY A 520 -24.39 -6.38 9.76
N THR A 521 -24.42 -5.18 10.35
CA THR A 521 -25.62 -4.50 10.86
C THR A 521 -25.64 -3.03 10.41
N GLU A 522 -26.74 -2.31 10.62
CA GLU A 522 -26.86 -0.88 10.28
C GLU A 522 -26.47 0.06 11.44
N ALA A 523 -26.07 -0.50 12.59
CA ALA A 523 -25.89 0.21 13.85
C ALA A 523 -24.92 1.40 13.78
N ALA A 524 -23.87 1.35 12.94
CA ALA A 524 -22.93 2.47 12.81
C ALA A 524 -23.52 3.67 12.05
N ALA A 525 -24.50 3.44 11.16
CA ALA A 525 -25.21 4.53 10.47
C ALA A 525 -26.24 5.20 11.39
N GLU A 526 -26.73 4.46 12.39
CA GLU A 526 -27.71 4.91 13.37
C GLU A 526 -27.09 5.70 14.54
N LEU A 527 -25.76 5.60 14.74
CA LEU A 527 -25.06 6.38 15.76
C LEU A 527 -25.40 7.87 15.64
N PRO A 528 -25.72 8.58 16.75
CA PRO A 528 -26.16 9.98 16.72
C PRO A 528 -25.10 10.91 16.15
N GLY A 529 -25.51 12.09 15.70
CA GLY A 529 -24.64 13.04 15.00
C GLY A 529 -24.13 14.11 15.96
N GLY A 530 -22.98 14.70 15.66
CA GLY A 530 -22.44 15.83 16.44
C GLY A 530 -21.24 15.47 17.30
N ALA A 531 -20.91 16.34 18.26
CA ALA A 531 -19.70 16.21 19.07
C ALA A 531 -19.77 15.02 20.06
N GLU A 532 -20.96 14.70 20.58
CA GLU A 532 -21.16 13.70 21.62
C GLU A 532 -20.89 12.26 21.14
N SER A 533 -21.04 11.99 19.84
CA SER A 533 -20.76 10.69 19.23
C SER A 533 -19.33 10.53 18.71
N ARG A 534 -18.49 11.58 18.78
CA ARG A 534 -17.09 11.50 18.34
C ARG A 534 -16.29 10.54 19.23
N GLY A 535 -15.59 9.60 18.61
CA GLY A 535 -14.85 8.58 19.34
C GLY A 535 -15.73 7.47 19.93
N ILE A 536 -17.03 7.41 19.62
CA ILE A 536 -17.80 6.18 19.83
C ILE A 536 -17.47 5.24 18.67
N VAL A 537 -16.98 4.05 19.01
CA VAL A 537 -16.68 2.98 18.05
C VAL A 537 -17.51 1.75 18.37
N LEU A 538 -18.05 1.14 17.33
CA LEU A 538 -18.63 -0.20 17.39
C LEU A 538 -17.57 -1.20 16.96
N VAL A 539 -17.21 -2.14 17.84
CA VAL A 539 -16.19 -3.17 17.61
C VAL A 539 -16.86 -4.52 17.51
N ARG A 540 -16.51 -5.28 16.47
CA ARG A 540 -16.91 -6.68 16.30
C ARG A 540 -15.68 -7.52 16.04
N ARG A 541 -15.34 -8.36 17.01
CA ARG A 541 -14.29 -9.38 16.93
C ARG A 541 -14.87 -10.67 16.32
N PRO A 542 -14.03 -11.60 15.84
CA PRO A 542 -14.49 -12.89 15.32
C PRO A 542 -15.33 -13.69 16.31
N GLN A 543 -15.07 -13.57 17.62
CA GLN A 543 -15.81 -14.21 18.70
C GLN A 543 -17.10 -13.49 19.08
N ASP A 544 -17.32 -12.26 18.61
CA ASP A 544 -18.47 -11.45 19.00
C ASP A 544 -19.69 -11.77 18.13
N GLN A 545 -20.83 -12.02 18.78
CA GLN A 545 -22.11 -12.23 18.09
C GLN A 545 -22.71 -10.93 17.56
N SER A 546 -22.44 -9.81 18.24
CA SER A 546 -22.89 -8.46 17.88
C SER A 546 -21.79 -7.42 18.14
N PRO A 547 -21.79 -6.27 17.44
CA PRO A 547 -20.86 -5.19 17.72
C PRO A 547 -21.08 -4.60 19.12
N ARG A 548 -19.98 -4.34 19.84
CA ARG A 548 -19.98 -3.66 21.15
C ARG A 548 -19.59 -2.20 20.99
N ALA A 549 -20.32 -1.30 21.66
CA ALA A 549 -20.00 0.12 21.68
C ALA A 549 -18.95 0.43 22.75
N ALA A 550 -18.00 1.30 22.43
CA ALA A 550 -17.00 1.79 23.37
C ALA A 550 -16.59 3.23 23.04
N ARG A 551 -16.11 3.95 24.05
CA ARG A 551 -15.43 5.23 23.87
C ARG A 551 -13.94 5.01 23.67
N VAL A 552 -13.43 5.52 22.57
CA VAL A 552 -11.99 5.53 22.27
C VAL A 552 -11.30 6.61 23.09
N ALA A 553 -10.15 6.28 23.66
CA ALA A 553 -9.34 7.23 24.40
C ALA A 553 -8.65 8.23 23.46
N LEU A 554 -8.30 9.41 23.98
CA LEU A 554 -7.50 10.40 23.28
C LEU A 554 -6.04 10.28 23.69
N THR A 555 -5.17 10.26 22.69
CA THR A 555 -3.72 10.31 22.91
C THR A 555 -3.26 11.75 23.07
N GLY A 556 -2.64 12.06 24.20
CA GLY A 556 -2.04 13.37 24.44
C GLY A 556 -0.53 13.40 24.15
N PRO A 557 0.08 14.59 24.00
CA PRO A 557 1.54 14.73 23.87
C PRO A 557 2.32 14.16 25.06
N ALA A 558 1.70 14.11 26.25
CA ALA A 558 2.30 13.52 27.44
C ALA A 558 2.45 11.99 27.32
N ASP A 559 1.51 11.32 26.66
CA ASP A 559 1.56 9.88 26.43
C ASP A 559 2.69 9.53 25.47
N LEU A 560 2.81 10.27 24.36
CA LEU A 560 3.89 10.10 23.39
C LEU A 560 5.28 10.29 24.00
N ARG A 561 5.45 11.34 24.83
CA ARG A 561 6.70 11.56 25.56
C ARG A 561 7.02 10.41 26.52
N ARG A 562 6.01 9.84 27.19
CA ARG A 562 6.18 8.71 28.11
C ARG A 562 6.68 7.47 27.37
N VAL A 563 6.04 7.13 26.24
CA VAL A 563 6.44 5.99 25.40
C VAL A 563 7.84 6.20 24.83
N SER A 564 8.13 7.40 24.30
CA SER A 564 9.46 7.73 23.76
C SER A 564 10.55 7.62 24.84
N ALA A 565 10.29 8.13 26.05
CA ALA A 565 11.24 8.02 27.16
C ALA A 565 11.47 6.57 27.59
N GLN A 566 10.40 5.78 27.71
CA GLN A 566 10.44 4.36 28.09
C GLN A 566 11.34 3.53 27.17
N TRP A 567 11.31 3.81 25.86
CA TRP A 567 12.06 3.07 24.84
C TRP A 567 13.26 3.82 24.27
N SER A 568 13.72 4.89 24.93
CA SER A 568 14.79 5.77 24.43
C SER A 568 16.13 5.07 24.18
N ALA A 569 16.43 4.01 24.94
CA ALA A 569 17.64 3.20 24.77
C ALA A 569 17.49 2.07 23.74
N ALA A 570 16.28 1.79 23.26
CA ALA A 570 16.03 0.72 22.32
C ALA A 570 16.44 1.15 20.89
N PRO A 571 17.03 0.25 20.09
CA PRO A 571 17.34 0.57 18.70
C PRO A 571 16.05 0.83 17.91
N ARG A 572 16.06 1.85 17.06
CA ARG A 572 14.92 2.15 16.18
C ARG A 572 14.67 1.00 15.22
N SER A 573 13.39 0.69 15.00
CA SER A 573 13.00 -0.31 14.01
C SER A 573 13.43 0.12 12.61
N ARG A 574 14.06 -0.81 11.88
CA ARG A 574 14.43 -0.57 10.48
C ARG A 574 13.17 -0.60 9.61
N SER A 575 12.96 0.45 8.82
CA SER A 575 11.87 0.46 7.86
C SER A 575 12.10 -0.55 6.75
N PRO A 576 11.11 -1.42 6.43
CA PRO A 576 11.13 -2.21 5.20
C PRO A 576 10.99 -1.32 3.96
N TRP A 577 10.44 -0.11 4.14
CA TRP A 577 10.26 0.91 3.12
C TRP A 577 11.25 2.04 3.37
N LEU A 578 12.46 1.93 2.78
CA LEU A 578 13.48 2.95 2.94
C LEU A 578 13.03 4.30 2.34
N PRO A 579 13.50 5.44 2.87
CA PRO A 579 13.16 6.76 2.32
C PRO A 579 13.75 6.91 0.91
N ALA A 580 13.15 7.77 0.08
CA ALA A 580 13.73 8.08 -1.24
C ALA A 580 15.18 8.51 -1.07
N LEU A 581 16.03 8.15 -2.02
CA LEU A 581 17.39 8.66 -2.01
C LEU A 581 17.34 10.20 -1.94
N PRO A 582 18.22 10.85 -1.17
CA PRO A 582 18.21 12.30 -1.04
C PRO A 582 18.53 12.94 -2.39
N THR A 583 18.03 14.14 -2.64
CA THR A 583 18.29 14.90 -3.87
C THR A 583 19.74 15.40 -3.95
N VAL A 584 20.39 15.57 -2.80
CA VAL A 584 21.81 15.89 -2.67
C VAL A 584 22.42 14.92 -1.68
N LEU A 585 23.53 14.29 -2.05
CA LEU A 585 24.29 13.40 -1.18
C LEU A 585 25.67 14.01 -0.93
N PRO A 586 25.87 14.81 0.14
CA PRO A 586 27.18 15.37 0.45
C PRO A 586 28.22 14.27 0.67
N LEU A 587 29.40 14.40 0.05
CA LEU A 587 30.44 13.37 0.09
C LEU A 587 30.94 13.08 1.52
N ASP A 588 31.03 14.10 2.36
CA ASP A 588 31.43 14.00 3.77
C ASP A 588 30.51 13.05 4.57
N THR A 589 29.20 13.07 4.31
CA THR A 589 28.21 12.21 4.99
C THR A 589 28.39 10.72 4.75
N VAL A 590 29.06 10.33 3.65
CA VAL A 590 29.25 8.93 3.26
C VAL A 590 30.72 8.49 3.26
N SER A 591 31.66 9.43 3.39
CA SER A 591 33.10 9.17 3.32
C SER A 591 33.59 8.11 4.32
N GLY A 592 33.02 8.08 5.53
CA GLY A 592 33.36 7.10 6.58
C GLY A 592 32.86 5.67 6.33
N GLU A 593 31.95 5.47 5.36
CA GLU A 593 31.41 4.16 4.99
C GLU A 593 32.21 3.49 3.85
N VAL A 594 33.13 4.21 3.20
CA VAL A 594 33.84 3.75 2.01
C VAL A 594 34.95 2.75 2.37
N PRO A 595 35.01 1.57 1.73
CA PRO A 595 36.11 0.61 1.95
C PRO A 595 37.49 1.19 1.59
N ALA A 596 38.53 0.74 2.30
CA ALA A 596 39.89 1.19 2.06
C ALA A 596 40.34 0.92 0.61
N GLY A 597 40.81 1.98 -0.07
CA GLY A 597 41.30 1.93 -1.44
C GLY A 597 40.23 2.06 -2.52
N GLU A 598 38.96 2.20 -2.16
CA GLU A 598 37.84 2.48 -3.06
C GLU A 598 37.43 3.95 -2.98
N ILE A 599 36.73 4.42 -4.01
CA ILE A 599 36.07 5.73 -4.03
C ILE A 599 34.57 5.56 -4.26
N VAL A 600 33.78 6.46 -3.67
CA VAL A 600 32.32 6.43 -3.79
C VAL A 600 31.87 7.25 -4.99
N LEU A 601 31.07 6.61 -5.84
CA LEU A 601 30.31 7.28 -6.88
C LEU A 601 29.03 7.90 -6.29
N GLY A 602 28.31 7.15 -5.46
CA GLY A 602 27.04 7.60 -4.90
C GLY A 602 26.37 6.57 -4.00
N ARG A 603 25.10 6.80 -3.64
CA ARG A 603 24.26 5.83 -2.92
C ARG A 603 23.22 5.26 -3.87
N ARG A 604 23.16 3.94 -3.98
CA ARG A 604 22.24 3.19 -4.85
C ARG A 604 20.96 2.84 -4.10
N ASP A 605 19.82 2.82 -4.77
CA ASP A 605 18.55 2.32 -4.25
C ASP A 605 18.30 0.90 -4.76
N ASP A 606 18.16 -0.06 -3.85
CA ASP A 606 17.90 -1.48 -4.12
C ASP A 606 16.68 -1.90 -3.28
N PRO A 607 15.45 -1.53 -3.72
CA PRO A 607 14.23 -1.78 -2.97
C PRO A 607 13.91 -3.27 -2.83
N ASP A 608 14.27 -4.08 -3.84
CA ASP A 608 14.08 -5.54 -3.83
C ASP A 608 14.87 -6.25 -2.71
N ARG A 609 15.96 -5.64 -2.27
CA ARG A 609 16.77 -6.11 -1.12
C ARG A 609 16.69 -5.16 0.08
N GLN A 610 15.76 -4.21 0.05
CA GLN A 610 15.48 -3.24 1.10
C GLN A 610 16.72 -2.50 1.60
N ARG A 611 17.63 -2.11 0.71
CA ARG A 611 18.92 -1.53 1.09
C ARG A 611 19.32 -0.39 0.17
N GLN A 612 20.17 0.49 0.70
CA GLN A 612 20.74 1.60 -0.05
C GLN A 612 22.27 1.62 0.05
N PRO A 613 22.98 0.65 -0.57
CA PRO A 613 24.43 0.54 -0.46
C PRO A 613 25.12 1.69 -1.18
N LEU A 614 26.37 1.96 -0.79
CA LEU A 614 27.24 2.81 -1.60
C LEU A 614 27.59 2.09 -2.91
N ASP A 615 27.56 2.86 -4.00
CA ASP A 615 28.13 2.48 -5.28
C ASP A 615 29.59 2.94 -5.29
N THR A 616 30.51 2.00 -5.15
CA THR A 616 31.95 2.26 -5.08
C THR A 616 32.68 1.57 -6.24
N PHE A 617 33.88 2.04 -6.51
CA PHE A 617 34.82 1.36 -7.40
C PHE A 617 36.26 1.63 -6.96
N ARG A 618 37.20 0.78 -7.37
CA ARG A 618 38.61 0.85 -7.04
C ARG A 618 39.42 1.45 -8.21
N PRO A 619 39.95 2.68 -8.06
CA PRO A 619 40.78 3.30 -9.08
C PRO A 619 42.02 2.45 -9.43
N GLY A 620 42.18 2.18 -10.72
CA GLY A 620 43.24 1.38 -11.31
C GLY A 620 43.01 -0.13 -11.28
N SER A 621 41.85 -0.58 -10.80
CA SER A 621 41.43 -1.99 -10.90
C SER A 621 40.15 -2.14 -11.73
N ASP A 622 39.18 -1.26 -11.51
CA ASP A 622 37.95 -1.24 -12.30
C ASP A 622 38.14 -0.52 -13.64
N ARG A 623 37.54 -1.02 -14.71
CA ARG A 623 37.69 -0.47 -16.08
C ARG A 623 37.11 0.94 -16.23
N GLY A 624 35.96 1.22 -15.62
CA GLY A 624 35.36 2.57 -15.71
C GLY A 624 33.84 2.62 -15.90
N LEU A 625 33.36 3.85 -16.10
CA LEU A 625 31.95 4.22 -16.18
C LEU A 625 31.74 5.33 -17.21
N VAL A 626 30.69 5.20 -18.02
CA VAL A 626 30.18 6.31 -18.83
C VAL A 626 28.98 6.96 -18.16
N LEU A 627 28.94 8.29 -18.12
CA LEU A 627 27.78 9.06 -17.66
C LEU A 627 27.19 9.92 -18.79
N LEU A 628 25.99 9.56 -19.22
CA LEU A 628 25.26 10.30 -20.25
C LEU A 628 24.20 11.18 -19.60
N GLY A 629 24.11 12.44 -20.02
CA GLY A 629 23.14 13.37 -19.46
C GLY A 629 23.02 14.68 -20.23
N GLY A 630 21.86 15.31 -20.14
CA GLY A 630 21.63 16.64 -20.69
C GLY A 630 22.29 17.76 -19.87
N PRO A 631 22.14 19.03 -20.29
CA PRO A 631 22.64 20.19 -19.56
C PRO A 631 22.11 20.25 -18.12
N GLY A 632 22.98 20.63 -17.17
CA GLY A 632 22.61 20.78 -15.75
C GLY A 632 22.22 19.48 -15.04
N SER A 633 22.54 18.31 -15.62
CA SER A 633 22.20 17.01 -15.05
C SER A 633 23.16 16.52 -13.96
N GLY A 634 24.31 17.18 -13.78
CA GLY A 634 25.31 16.83 -12.76
C GLY A 634 26.56 16.10 -13.27
N ARG A 635 26.80 16.02 -14.59
CA ARG A 635 27.99 15.39 -15.21
C ARG A 635 29.31 15.89 -14.62
N THR A 636 29.59 17.18 -14.77
CA THR A 636 30.82 17.80 -14.26
C THR A 636 30.93 17.70 -12.74
N SER A 637 29.82 17.89 -12.02
CA SER A 637 29.78 17.74 -10.55
C SER A 637 30.15 16.33 -10.10
N THR A 638 29.74 15.30 -10.86
CA THR A 638 30.11 13.91 -10.60
C THR A 638 31.62 13.72 -10.71
N LEU A 639 32.23 14.20 -11.80
CA LEU A 639 33.67 14.09 -11.99
C LEU A 639 34.43 14.84 -10.89
N ARG A 640 33.98 16.03 -10.48
CA ARG A 640 34.62 16.79 -9.38
C ARG A 640 34.56 16.04 -8.05
N SER A 641 33.43 15.41 -7.74
CA SER A 641 33.29 14.56 -6.56
C SER A 641 34.30 13.42 -6.56
N LEU A 642 34.52 12.77 -7.72
CA LEU A 642 35.53 11.73 -7.87
C LEU A 642 36.97 12.29 -7.75
N GLN A 643 37.25 13.45 -8.34
CA GLN A 643 38.57 14.10 -8.25
C GLN A 643 38.90 14.53 -6.81
N SER A 644 37.91 14.95 -6.03
CA SER A 644 38.12 15.31 -4.62
C SER A 644 38.58 14.13 -3.76
N GLN A 645 38.18 12.91 -4.13
CA GLN A 645 38.57 11.66 -3.46
C GLN A 645 39.90 11.10 -3.98
N CYS A 646 40.28 11.46 -5.21
CA CYS A 646 41.49 11.00 -5.90
C CYS A 646 42.21 12.21 -6.53
N PRO A 647 42.96 13.00 -5.73
CA PRO A 647 43.60 14.23 -6.21
C PRO A 647 44.61 14.02 -7.34
N GLU A 648 45.16 12.81 -7.47
CA GLU A 648 46.08 12.41 -8.53
C GLU A 648 45.39 12.07 -9.87
N ALA A 649 44.06 12.10 -9.92
CA ALA A 649 43.30 11.81 -11.13
C ALA A 649 43.64 12.79 -12.26
N VAL A 650 43.84 12.27 -13.47
CA VAL A 650 44.05 13.10 -14.66
C VAL A 650 42.69 13.60 -15.14
N TRP A 651 42.54 14.91 -15.24
CA TRP A 651 41.31 15.57 -15.72
C TRP A 651 41.49 16.06 -17.14
N VAL A 652 40.75 15.46 -18.09
CA VAL A 652 40.62 15.95 -19.46
C VAL A 652 39.45 16.93 -19.51
N PRO A 653 39.74 18.25 -19.60
CA PRO A 653 38.70 19.28 -19.52
C PRO A 653 37.88 19.36 -20.82
N ARG A 654 36.74 20.06 -20.76
CA ARG A 654 35.92 20.34 -21.93
C ARG A 654 36.62 21.19 -23.01
N ASP A 655 37.54 22.07 -22.62
CA ASP A 655 38.23 22.95 -23.58
C ASP A 655 39.02 22.12 -24.60
N PRO A 656 38.75 22.23 -25.92
CA PRO A 656 39.35 21.37 -26.92
C PRO A 656 40.88 21.50 -27.05
N GLU A 657 41.47 22.67 -26.82
CA GLU A 657 42.93 22.85 -26.86
C GLU A 657 43.61 22.11 -25.70
N ARG A 658 43.05 22.18 -24.49
CA ARG A 658 43.55 21.44 -23.33
C ARG A 658 43.22 19.95 -23.42
N ALA A 659 42.03 19.58 -23.90
CA ALA A 659 41.64 18.19 -24.10
C ALA A 659 42.59 17.48 -25.06
N TRP A 660 42.94 18.12 -26.18
CA TRP A 660 43.93 17.61 -27.12
C TRP A 660 45.26 17.30 -26.44
N ASP A 661 45.81 18.28 -25.71
CA ASP A 661 47.12 18.15 -25.08
C ASP A 661 47.14 17.04 -24.02
N GLU A 662 46.08 16.95 -23.20
CA GLU A 662 45.96 15.89 -22.19
C GLU A 662 45.81 14.51 -22.81
N VAL A 663 44.99 14.36 -23.86
CA VAL A 663 44.79 13.06 -24.52
C VAL A 663 46.04 12.60 -25.27
N VAL A 664 46.74 13.51 -25.96
CA VAL A 664 48.04 13.20 -26.58
C VAL A 664 49.05 12.83 -25.49
N GLY A 665 49.11 13.61 -24.41
CA GLY A 665 49.98 13.34 -23.27
C GLY A 665 49.72 11.99 -22.60
N LEU A 666 48.46 11.55 -22.53
CA LEU A 666 48.07 10.23 -22.06
C LEU A 666 48.49 9.13 -23.04
N ALA A 667 48.28 9.32 -24.34
CA ALA A 667 48.62 8.34 -25.37
C ALA A 667 50.14 8.13 -25.55
N GLU A 668 50.94 9.17 -25.31
CA GLU A 668 52.40 9.16 -25.47
C GLU A 668 53.16 8.90 -24.15
N ARG A 669 52.44 8.74 -23.04
CA ARG A 669 53.03 8.58 -21.70
C ARG A 669 53.94 7.34 -21.65
N ARG A 670 55.17 7.52 -21.15
CA ARG A 670 56.16 6.45 -20.94
C ARG A 670 56.30 5.97 -19.47
N GLY A 671 55.54 6.58 -18.55
CA GLY A 671 55.55 6.27 -17.12
C GLY A 671 54.36 5.40 -16.67
N PRO A 672 54.18 5.16 -15.36
CA PRO A 672 53.06 4.38 -14.85
C PRO A 672 51.71 5.01 -15.25
N ALA A 673 50.77 4.15 -15.60
CA ALA A 673 49.43 4.57 -15.99
C ALA A 673 48.73 5.28 -14.81
N PRO A 674 47.99 6.37 -15.06
CA PRO A 674 47.21 7.03 -14.01
C PRO A 674 46.14 6.07 -13.49
N ARG A 675 45.88 6.07 -12.19
CA ARG A 675 44.84 5.19 -11.62
C ARG A 675 43.43 5.60 -12.04
N LEU A 676 43.19 6.88 -12.26
CA LEU A 676 41.90 7.45 -12.63
C LEU A 676 42.08 8.53 -13.70
N VAL A 677 41.29 8.44 -14.78
CA VAL A 677 41.18 9.45 -15.82
C VAL A 677 39.72 9.89 -15.91
N LEU A 678 39.49 11.19 -15.80
CA LEU A 678 38.18 11.84 -15.84
C LEU A 678 38.09 12.66 -17.13
N CYS A 679 37.07 12.44 -17.95
CA CYS A 679 36.88 13.16 -19.20
C CYS A 679 35.49 13.80 -19.24
N ASP A 680 35.44 15.13 -19.39
CA ASP A 680 34.18 15.86 -19.39
C ASP A 680 33.72 16.24 -20.80
N GLU A 681 32.53 15.77 -21.19
CA GLU A 681 31.84 16.05 -22.45
C GLU A 681 32.65 15.70 -23.71
N ILE A 682 33.11 14.44 -23.80
CA ILE A 682 33.92 13.95 -24.93
C ILE A 682 33.27 14.19 -26.31
N ASP A 683 31.94 14.14 -26.38
CA ASP A 683 31.18 14.39 -27.60
C ASP A 683 31.23 15.85 -28.04
N ALA A 684 31.21 16.79 -27.08
CA ALA A 684 31.40 18.21 -27.36
C ALA A 684 32.85 18.50 -27.79
N GLN A 685 33.84 17.92 -27.11
CA GLN A 685 35.26 18.07 -27.46
C GLN A 685 35.53 17.69 -28.92
N ILE A 686 35.01 16.54 -29.36
CA ILE A 686 35.20 16.04 -30.73
C ILE A 686 34.41 16.88 -31.75
N ALA A 687 33.20 17.32 -31.40
CA ALA A 687 32.34 18.09 -32.30
C ALA A 687 32.83 19.53 -32.53
N GLU A 688 33.49 20.15 -31.55
CA GLU A 688 34.07 21.49 -31.67
C GLU A 688 35.37 21.51 -32.51
N MET A 689 36.00 20.36 -32.75
CA MET A 689 37.22 20.24 -33.53
C MET A 689 36.95 20.04 -35.04
N PRO A 690 37.86 20.49 -35.93
CA PRO A 690 37.85 20.09 -37.33
C PRO A 690 37.87 18.57 -37.50
N ALA A 691 37.22 18.04 -38.55
CA ALA A 691 37.02 16.60 -38.74
C ALA A 691 38.30 15.76 -38.62
N GLU A 692 39.43 16.22 -39.18
CA GLU A 692 40.72 15.52 -39.08
C GLU A 692 41.22 15.42 -37.61
N HIS A 693 41.07 16.49 -36.83
CA HIS A 693 41.47 16.51 -35.41
C HIS A 693 40.52 15.66 -34.57
N GLY A 694 39.21 15.78 -34.78
CA GLY A 694 38.22 14.96 -34.10
C GLY A 694 38.44 13.46 -34.36
N GLN A 695 38.71 13.07 -35.62
CA GLN A 695 38.99 11.68 -35.97
C GLN A 695 40.30 11.18 -35.35
N HIS A 696 41.35 12.01 -35.34
CA HIS A 696 42.60 11.64 -34.68
C HIS A 696 42.42 11.46 -33.16
N LEU A 697 41.67 12.36 -32.51
CA LEU A 697 41.38 12.28 -31.08
C LEU A 697 40.60 11.01 -30.73
N ILE A 698 39.64 10.60 -31.56
CA ILE A 698 38.93 9.32 -31.43
C ILE A 698 39.92 8.14 -31.46
N LEU A 699 40.85 8.12 -32.43
CA LEU A 699 41.85 7.05 -32.54
C LEU A 699 42.78 6.98 -31.32
N LEU A 700 43.13 8.14 -30.74
CA LEU A 700 43.91 8.20 -29.51
C LEU A 700 43.11 7.66 -28.33
N TRP A 701 41.84 8.04 -28.18
CA TRP A 701 40.96 7.48 -27.15
C TRP A 701 40.77 5.97 -27.32
N GLU A 702 40.57 5.46 -28.54
CA GLU A 702 40.49 4.01 -28.79
C GLU A 702 41.77 3.30 -28.32
N ARG A 703 42.94 3.89 -28.58
CA ARG A 703 44.23 3.35 -28.14
C ARG A 703 44.38 3.38 -26.62
N ILE A 704 44.00 4.48 -25.98
CA ILE A 704 44.06 4.65 -24.52
C ILE A 704 43.13 3.66 -23.82
N LEU A 705 41.87 3.56 -24.25
CA LEU A 705 40.86 2.67 -23.66
C LEU A 705 41.19 1.19 -23.88
N ARG A 706 41.79 0.83 -25.03
CA ARG A 706 42.31 -0.53 -25.28
C ARG A 706 43.63 -0.82 -24.58
N GLY A 707 44.31 0.21 -24.06
CA GLY A 707 45.58 0.12 -23.36
C GLY A 707 45.48 -0.57 -21.99
N ASP A 708 46.50 -0.36 -21.17
CA ASP A 708 46.74 -1.09 -19.92
C ASP A 708 45.52 -1.11 -18.97
N SER A 709 45.28 -2.28 -18.36
CA SER A 709 44.16 -2.56 -17.46
C SER A 709 44.20 -1.80 -16.12
N GLY A 710 45.33 -1.15 -15.81
CA GLY A 710 45.56 -0.44 -14.55
C GLY A 710 44.98 0.98 -14.44
N THR A 711 44.13 1.41 -15.39
CA THR A 711 43.47 2.73 -15.39
C THR A 711 41.96 2.60 -15.36
N THR A 712 41.31 3.33 -14.45
CA THR A 712 39.87 3.51 -14.44
C THR A 712 39.49 4.76 -15.21
N PHE A 713 38.53 4.67 -16.13
CA PHE A 713 38.05 5.82 -16.91
C PHE A 713 36.63 6.22 -16.51
N VAL A 714 36.40 7.50 -16.24
CA VAL A 714 35.05 8.04 -16.09
C VAL A 714 34.83 9.13 -17.13
N ILE A 715 33.96 8.85 -18.09
CA ILE A 715 33.74 9.69 -19.27
C ILE A 715 32.30 10.19 -19.27
N THR A 716 32.12 11.50 -19.41
CA THR A 716 30.78 12.09 -19.57
C THR A 716 30.54 12.46 -21.03
N ALA A 717 29.28 12.36 -21.48
CA ALA A 717 28.85 12.83 -22.79
C ALA A 717 27.38 13.28 -22.75
N SER A 718 26.94 14.07 -23.74
CA SER A 718 25.52 14.38 -23.91
C SER A 718 24.81 13.35 -24.76
N ARG A 719 25.52 12.79 -25.75
CA ARG A 719 25.01 11.82 -26.73
C ARG A 719 26.01 10.69 -26.94
N GLY A 720 25.49 9.49 -27.15
CA GLY A 720 26.29 8.28 -27.41
C GLY A 720 26.12 7.74 -28.83
N ALA A 721 26.31 8.57 -29.85
CA ALA A 721 26.10 8.17 -31.25
C ALA A 721 27.40 8.14 -32.07
N GLY A 722 27.38 7.39 -33.17
CA GLY A 722 28.47 7.34 -34.14
C GLY A 722 29.79 6.82 -33.57
N ALA A 723 30.91 7.45 -33.95
CA ALA A 723 32.24 7.05 -33.50
C ALA A 723 32.44 7.22 -31.98
N VAL A 724 31.82 8.25 -31.38
CA VAL A 724 31.83 8.46 -29.93
C VAL A 724 31.07 7.35 -29.22
N GLY A 725 29.92 6.91 -29.75
CA GLY A 725 29.18 5.76 -29.21
C GLY A 725 30.08 4.53 -29.04
N ARG A 726 30.87 4.17 -30.06
CA ARG A 726 31.80 3.03 -30.00
C ARG A 726 32.89 3.18 -28.94
N LEU A 727 33.36 4.40 -28.66
CA LEU A 727 34.30 4.66 -27.56
C LEU A 727 33.63 4.39 -26.22
N LEU A 728 32.41 4.88 -26.04
CA LEU A 728 31.64 4.74 -24.81
C LEU A 728 31.24 3.28 -24.54
N ASP A 729 30.98 2.51 -25.59
CA ASP A 729 30.68 1.07 -25.51
C ASP A 729 31.89 0.22 -25.05
N ALA A 730 33.10 0.78 -25.07
CA ALA A 730 34.29 0.10 -24.55
C ALA A 730 34.34 0.03 -23.01
N LEU A 731 33.53 0.85 -22.32
CA LEU A 731 33.46 0.86 -20.85
C LEU A 731 32.30 -0.03 -20.36
N PRO A 732 32.51 -0.79 -19.27
CA PRO A 732 31.57 -1.84 -18.86
C PRO A 732 30.31 -1.32 -18.18
N ARG A 733 30.38 -0.14 -17.55
CA ARG A 733 29.28 0.45 -16.80
C ARG A 733 28.76 1.69 -17.50
N ARG A 734 27.45 1.87 -17.48
CA ARG A 734 26.78 3.04 -18.03
C ARG A 734 25.77 3.60 -17.03
N GLY A 735 25.84 4.90 -16.82
CA GLY A 735 24.89 5.67 -16.05
C GLY A 735 24.18 6.70 -16.90
N LEU A 736 22.86 6.80 -16.71
CA LEU A 736 22.01 7.76 -17.40
C LEU A 736 21.49 8.78 -16.38
N LEU A 737 22.01 10.00 -16.46
CA LEU A 737 21.51 11.16 -15.72
C LEU A 737 20.22 11.68 -16.39
N ARG A 738 19.70 12.83 -15.92
CA ARG A 738 18.54 13.48 -16.54
C ARG A 738 18.77 13.73 -18.04
N MET A 739 17.82 13.30 -18.86
CA MET A 739 17.81 13.47 -20.32
C MET A 739 16.71 14.44 -20.74
N PRO A 740 16.90 15.21 -21.85
CA PRO A 740 15.93 16.22 -22.28
C PRO A 740 14.64 15.61 -22.86
N SER A 741 14.71 14.41 -23.44
CA SER A 741 13.54 13.69 -23.95
C SER A 741 13.63 12.18 -23.75
N ARG A 742 12.50 11.49 -23.84
CA ARG A 742 12.44 10.02 -23.80
C ARG A 742 13.19 9.38 -24.97
N VAL A 743 13.17 10.03 -26.14
CA VAL A 743 13.90 9.57 -27.33
C VAL A 743 15.41 9.60 -27.07
N ASP A 744 15.91 10.68 -26.46
CA ASP A 744 17.34 10.78 -26.11
C ASP A 744 17.75 9.77 -25.04
N HIS A 745 16.86 9.49 -24.08
CA HIS A 745 17.09 8.45 -23.06
C HIS A 745 17.22 7.06 -23.67
N LEU A 746 16.31 6.68 -24.59
CA LEU A 746 16.38 5.41 -25.30
C LEU A 746 17.63 5.33 -26.19
N ALA A 747 17.96 6.41 -26.91
CA ALA A 747 19.16 6.48 -27.75
C ALA A 747 20.46 6.37 -26.94
N ALA A 748 20.44 6.77 -25.66
CA ALA A 748 21.55 6.61 -24.75
C ALA A 748 21.70 5.18 -24.17
N GLY A 749 20.78 4.27 -24.51
CA GLY A 749 20.75 2.89 -24.02
C GLY A 749 19.87 2.69 -22.79
N GLY A 750 18.98 3.63 -22.49
CA GLY A 750 17.98 3.50 -21.42
C GLY A 750 16.77 2.68 -21.84
N ASP A 751 15.97 2.28 -20.86
CA ASP A 751 14.69 1.61 -21.09
C ASP A 751 13.51 2.59 -21.00
N GLY A 752 12.35 2.15 -21.46
CA GLY A 752 11.16 3.01 -21.52
C GLY A 752 10.63 3.44 -20.15
N GLU A 753 10.85 2.63 -19.11
CA GLU A 753 10.33 2.86 -17.75
C GLU A 753 11.27 3.74 -16.91
N GLY A 754 12.57 3.73 -17.22
CA GLY A 754 13.60 4.47 -16.52
C GLY A 754 13.76 5.91 -16.95
N TYR A 755 12.96 6.40 -17.90
CA TYR A 755 12.94 7.79 -18.29
C TYR A 755 12.17 8.64 -17.28
N ASP A 756 12.85 9.66 -16.77
CA ASP A 756 12.29 10.64 -15.85
C ASP A 756 12.70 12.05 -16.27
N ARG A 757 11.72 12.86 -16.66
CA ARG A 757 11.94 14.23 -17.13
C ARG A 757 12.43 15.14 -16.00
N ASP A 758 11.95 14.90 -14.78
CA ASP A 758 12.17 15.77 -13.62
C ASP A 758 13.26 15.21 -12.69
N ARG A 759 14.05 14.25 -13.20
CA ARG A 759 15.17 13.64 -12.48
C ARG A 759 16.11 14.71 -11.91
N PRO A 760 16.35 14.76 -10.59
CA PRO A 760 17.17 15.81 -10.00
C PRO A 760 18.64 15.70 -10.45
N PRO A 761 19.42 16.81 -10.41
CA PRO A 761 20.84 16.76 -10.73
C PRO A 761 21.60 15.73 -9.87
N GLY A 762 22.50 14.97 -10.50
CA GLY A 762 23.28 13.92 -9.84
C GLY A 762 22.52 12.60 -9.63
N ARG A 763 21.20 12.55 -9.83
CA ARG A 763 20.46 11.29 -9.90
C ARG A 763 20.74 10.61 -11.24
N ALA A 764 21.15 9.35 -11.20
CA ALA A 764 21.44 8.55 -12.39
C ALA A 764 20.85 7.15 -12.27
N ARG A 765 20.42 6.56 -13.40
CA ARG A 765 20.16 5.12 -13.51
C ARG A 765 21.45 4.43 -13.94
N ILE A 766 22.05 3.63 -13.08
CA ILE A 766 23.33 2.93 -13.29
C ILE A 766 23.10 1.43 -13.06
N ASP A 767 23.46 0.60 -14.04
CA ASP A 767 23.29 -0.86 -13.97
C ASP A 767 21.85 -1.27 -13.56
N GLY A 768 20.84 -0.56 -14.07
CA GLY A 768 19.42 -0.79 -13.79
C GLY A 768 18.89 -0.19 -12.48
N HIS A 769 19.75 0.42 -11.65
CA HIS A 769 19.36 0.96 -10.34
C HIS A 769 19.45 2.49 -10.30
N GLU A 770 18.60 3.13 -9.50
CA GLU A 770 18.73 4.56 -9.21
C GLU A 770 19.90 4.81 -8.25
N VAL A 771 20.74 5.79 -8.55
CA VAL A 771 21.92 6.18 -7.77
C VAL A 771 21.88 7.69 -7.59
N GLN A 772 22.01 8.18 -6.34
CA GLN A 772 22.35 9.59 -6.10
C GLN A 772 23.87 9.69 -6.07
N VAL A 773 24.45 10.38 -7.04
CA VAL A 773 25.89 10.64 -7.05
C VAL A 773 26.28 11.54 -5.87
N ALA A 774 27.42 11.25 -5.25
CA ALA A 774 27.99 12.05 -4.19
C ALA A 774 28.36 13.46 -4.70
N TRP A 775 28.10 14.48 -3.91
CA TRP A 775 28.27 15.87 -4.26
C TRP A 775 29.25 16.56 -3.32
N VAL A 776 30.05 17.48 -3.86
CA VAL A 776 30.95 18.35 -3.12
C VAL A 776 30.60 19.80 -3.42
N PRO A 777 30.65 20.70 -2.41
CA PRO A 777 30.47 22.14 -2.62
C PRO A 777 31.48 22.68 -3.64
N GLU A 778 31.05 23.65 -4.45
CA GLU A 778 31.97 24.41 -5.31
C GLU A 778 32.80 25.38 -4.46
N GLU A 779 33.88 24.88 -3.83
CA GLU A 779 34.88 25.74 -3.21
C GLU A 779 35.85 26.28 -4.27
N GLY A 780 35.54 27.44 -4.86
CA GLY A 780 36.46 28.23 -5.68
C GLY A 780 37.04 27.52 -6.91
N PRO A 781 37.93 28.18 -7.69
CA PRO A 781 38.59 27.53 -8.81
C PRO A 781 39.38 26.31 -8.30
N THR A 782 39.08 25.16 -8.87
CA THR A 782 39.65 23.85 -8.51
C THR A 782 41.18 23.94 -8.45
N ARG A 783 41.80 23.28 -7.46
CA ARG A 783 43.26 23.10 -7.36
C ARG A 783 43.92 22.54 -8.64
N SER A 784 43.14 22.04 -9.59
CA SER A 784 43.57 21.68 -10.95
C SER A 784 43.99 22.88 -11.82
N ASP A 785 43.66 24.13 -11.44
CA ASP A 785 44.32 25.31 -12.03
C ASP A 785 45.75 25.51 -11.49
N VAL A 786 46.14 24.80 -10.43
CA VAL A 786 47.42 25.02 -9.72
C VAL A 786 48.32 23.77 -9.70
N GLY A 787 47.81 22.56 -9.99
CA GLY A 787 48.46 21.31 -9.56
C GLY A 787 48.88 20.26 -10.59
N SER A 788 48.30 20.18 -11.81
CA SER A 788 48.68 19.13 -12.77
C SER A 788 49.39 19.73 -13.98
N VAL A 789 50.69 19.43 -14.10
CA VAL A 789 51.56 19.81 -15.22
C VAL A 789 51.47 21.31 -15.53
N SER A 790 52.21 22.11 -14.75
CA SER A 790 52.83 23.38 -15.15
C SER A 790 52.20 24.04 -16.38
N HIS A 791 51.43 25.14 -16.23
CA HIS A 791 51.09 26.13 -17.28
C HIS A 791 51.82 25.95 -18.64
N ARG A 792 51.50 24.91 -19.41
CA ARG A 792 51.84 24.79 -20.83
C ARG A 792 50.70 25.36 -21.68
N GLY A 793 49.59 25.73 -21.03
CA GLY A 793 48.44 26.39 -21.62
C GLY A 793 48.75 27.86 -21.89
N GLN A 794 48.88 28.16 -23.19
CA GLN A 794 49.09 29.47 -23.80
C GLN A 794 50.44 30.10 -23.51
N VAL A 795 51.46 29.59 -24.21
CA VAL A 795 52.71 30.34 -24.38
C VAL A 795 52.38 31.54 -25.24
N GLU A 796 52.35 32.73 -24.63
CA GLU A 796 52.42 33.97 -25.39
C GLU A 796 53.65 33.88 -26.28
N TRP A 797 53.44 34.06 -27.58
CA TRP A 797 54.53 33.96 -28.53
C TRP A 797 55.53 35.09 -28.27
N VAL A 798 56.79 34.70 -28.11
CA VAL A 798 57.93 35.59 -28.10
C VAL A 798 58.87 35.10 -29.21
N PRO A 799 59.41 36.01 -30.05
CA PRO A 799 60.33 35.63 -31.12
C PRO A 799 61.51 34.79 -30.59
N ARG A 800 61.69 33.59 -31.15
CA ARG A 800 62.80 32.68 -30.83
C ARG A 800 63.98 32.81 -31.81
N ALA A 801 63.78 33.51 -32.91
CA ALA A 801 64.78 33.80 -33.92
C ALA A 801 64.84 35.31 -34.24
N PRO A 802 65.96 35.83 -34.77
CA PRO A 802 66.10 37.24 -35.14
C PRO A 802 65.05 37.69 -36.17
N VAL A 803 64.61 36.77 -37.03
CA VAL A 803 63.56 37.00 -38.01
C VAL A 803 62.48 35.93 -37.87
N THR A 804 61.23 36.38 -37.84
CA THR A 804 60.04 35.52 -37.83
C THR A 804 59.18 35.79 -39.05
N ALA A 805 58.73 34.75 -39.74
CA ALA A 805 57.74 34.81 -40.81
C ALA A 805 56.35 34.53 -40.24
N LEU A 806 55.36 35.38 -40.52
CA LEU A 806 53.95 35.14 -40.20
C LEU A 806 53.15 34.92 -41.49
N VAL A 807 52.57 33.72 -41.60
CA VAL A 807 51.64 33.32 -42.66
C VAL A 807 50.22 33.56 -42.16
N THR A 808 49.53 34.52 -42.77
CA THR A 808 48.16 34.93 -42.42
C THR A 808 47.36 35.28 -43.68
N ALA A 809 46.06 35.00 -43.67
CA ALA A 809 45.14 35.48 -44.69
C ALA A 809 44.54 36.81 -44.18
N GLY A 810 44.77 37.93 -44.87
CA GLY A 810 44.24 39.24 -44.45
C GLY A 810 45.25 40.39 -44.52
N SER A 811 44.71 41.60 -44.67
CA SER A 811 45.36 42.81 -45.20
C SER A 811 46.50 43.40 -44.34
N ARG A 812 47.20 44.40 -44.90
CA ARG A 812 48.24 45.22 -44.24
C ARG A 812 47.87 45.72 -42.83
N SER A 813 46.60 45.74 -42.45
CA SER A 813 46.16 46.09 -41.10
C SER A 813 46.75 45.21 -39.99
N ALA A 814 47.15 43.96 -40.28
CA ALA A 814 47.85 43.11 -39.32
C ALA A 814 49.24 43.67 -38.97
N VAL A 815 49.94 44.27 -39.95
CA VAL A 815 51.22 44.96 -39.73
C VAL A 815 51.02 46.15 -38.80
N GLU A 816 50.02 46.99 -39.09
CA GLU A 816 49.69 48.18 -38.29
C GLU A 816 49.31 47.80 -36.86
N THR A 817 48.48 46.75 -36.69
CA THR A 817 48.01 46.30 -35.38
C THR A 817 49.16 45.77 -34.53
N ILE A 818 50.01 44.90 -35.08
CA ILE A 818 51.14 44.34 -34.33
C ILE A 818 52.20 45.42 -34.08
N ALA A 819 52.49 46.30 -35.04
CA ALA A 819 53.46 47.39 -34.86
C ALA A 819 53.01 48.38 -33.78
N ALA A 820 51.71 48.69 -33.70
CA ALA A 820 51.15 49.54 -32.65
C ALA A 820 51.20 48.88 -31.27
N ALA A 821 50.91 47.56 -31.20
CA ALA A 821 50.93 46.81 -29.96
C ALA A 821 52.35 46.48 -29.45
N ARG A 822 53.33 46.40 -30.35
CA ARG A 822 54.72 45.99 -30.07
C ARG A 822 55.73 46.93 -30.77
N PRO A 823 55.90 48.17 -30.30
CA PRO A 823 56.81 49.18 -30.91
C PRO A 823 58.28 48.77 -30.92
N GLU A 824 58.66 47.82 -30.05
CA GLU A 824 59.98 47.24 -29.94
C GLU A 824 60.33 46.28 -31.08
N TRP A 825 59.34 45.86 -31.89
CA TRP A 825 59.53 44.96 -33.03
C TRP A 825 59.54 45.71 -34.36
N ARG A 826 60.32 45.20 -35.31
CA ARG A 826 60.28 45.66 -36.70
C ARG A 826 59.29 44.79 -37.48
N VAL A 827 58.06 45.26 -37.64
CA VAL A 827 57.00 44.55 -38.37
C VAL A 827 56.91 45.10 -39.79
N MET A 828 56.90 44.23 -40.81
CA MET A 828 56.90 44.64 -42.22
C MET A 828 56.13 43.65 -43.09
N TRP A 829 55.69 44.11 -44.26
CA TRP A 829 55.07 43.24 -45.27
C TRP A 829 56.13 42.52 -46.11
N THR A 830 55.84 41.34 -46.66
CA THR A 830 56.76 40.54 -47.52
C THR A 830 57.46 41.35 -48.61
N THR A 831 56.76 42.27 -49.28
CA THR A 831 57.34 43.13 -50.33
C THR A 831 58.44 44.06 -49.81
N GLU A 832 58.35 44.49 -48.56
CA GLU A 832 59.36 45.34 -47.89
C GLU A 832 60.54 44.50 -47.38
N ALA A 833 60.32 43.21 -47.10
CA ALA A 833 61.40 42.30 -46.75
C ALA A 833 62.28 41.97 -47.98
N LEU A 834 61.69 41.83 -49.17
CA LEU A 834 62.44 41.55 -50.40
C LEU A 834 63.48 42.62 -50.73
N THR A 835 63.18 43.90 -50.46
CA THR A 835 64.12 45.01 -50.74
C THR A 835 65.33 45.01 -49.80
N LEU A 836 65.20 44.40 -48.62
CA LEU A 836 66.28 44.27 -47.64
C LEU A 836 67.17 43.05 -47.91
N GLY A 837 66.64 41.98 -48.52
CA GLY A 837 67.42 40.83 -48.98
C GLY A 837 68.34 40.23 -47.90
N ALA A 838 69.65 40.18 -48.16
CA ALA A 838 70.64 39.64 -47.22
C ALA A 838 70.85 40.48 -45.94
N ASP A 839 70.27 41.68 -45.84
CA ASP A 839 70.27 42.50 -44.63
C ASP A 839 69.14 42.14 -43.65
N LEU A 840 68.21 41.25 -44.03
CA LEU A 840 67.20 40.71 -43.10
C LEU A 840 67.89 40.06 -41.89
N GLY A 841 67.62 40.57 -40.68
CA GLY A 841 68.11 39.98 -39.44
C GLY A 841 69.56 40.32 -39.06
N LYS A 842 70.26 41.21 -39.80
CA LYS A 842 71.58 41.73 -39.38
C LYS A 842 71.50 42.58 -38.11
N ASP A 843 70.40 43.31 -37.93
CA ASP A 843 70.10 44.04 -36.70
C ASP A 843 69.56 43.06 -35.65
N ARG A 844 70.43 42.64 -34.72
CA ARG A 844 70.07 41.76 -33.61
C ARG A 844 69.46 42.50 -32.42
N THR A 845 69.32 43.82 -32.48
CA THR A 845 68.80 44.62 -31.35
C THR A 845 67.27 44.66 -31.31
N ARG A 846 66.59 44.43 -32.44
CA ARG A 846 65.12 44.37 -32.55
C ARG A 846 64.67 43.14 -33.34
N PRO A 847 63.75 42.31 -32.81
CA PRO A 847 63.15 41.21 -33.56
C PRO A 847 62.44 41.73 -34.81
N THR A 848 62.63 41.04 -35.94
CA THR A 848 61.95 41.38 -37.20
C THR A 848 60.81 40.38 -37.49
N LEU A 849 59.59 40.87 -37.69
CA LEU A 849 58.43 40.08 -38.07
C LEU A 849 58.00 40.42 -39.50
N VAL A 850 58.11 39.46 -40.40
CA VAL A 850 57.69 39.59 -41.80
C VAL A 850 56.32 38.94 -41.97
N ILE A 851 55.32 39.71 -42.39
CA ILE A 851 53.94 39.24 -42.55
C ILE A 851 53.63 39.08 -44.04
N GLY A 852 53.03 37.95 -44.41
CA GLY A 852 52.64 37.70 -45.79
C GLY A 852 51.49 36.71 -45.94
N GLU A 853 50.82 36.82 -47.08
CA GLU A 853 49.81 35.86 -47.54
C GLU A 853 50.46 34.57 -48.06
N PRO A 854 49.76 33.43 -48.00
CA PRO A 854 50.29 32.16 -48.48
C PRO A 854 50.80 32.21 -49.93
N GLU A 855 50.04 32.80 -50.85
CA GLU A 855 50.40 32.91 -52.27
C GLU A 855 51.60 33.83 -52.50
N GLN A 856 51.89 34.75 -51.58
CA GLN A 856 53.07 35.61 -51.64
C GLN A 856 54.31 34.84 -51.19
N TRP A 857 54.20 34.06 -50.12
CA TRP A 857 55.28 33.17 -49.67
C TRP A 857 55.64 32.11 -50.71
N GLN A 858 54.66 31.60 -51.46
CA GLN A 858 54.90 30.68 -52.59
C GLN A 858 55.60 31.35 -53.77
N ARG A 859 55.24 32.60 -54.11
CA ARG A 859 55.91 33.38 -55.17
C ARG A 859 57.36 33.69 -54.81
N GLU A 860 57.60 34.04 -53.55
CA GLU A 860 58.91 34.45 -53.04
C GLU A 860 59.65 33.29 -52.35
N TRP A 861 59.74 32.15 -53.04
CA TRP A 861 60.23 30.89 -52.47
C TRP A 861 61.66 30.96 -51.93
N ALA A 862 62.55 31.74 -52.55
CA ALA A 862 63.93 31.89 -52.08
C ALA A 862 64.01 32.55 -50.70
N LEU A 863 63.21 33.60 -50.45
CA LEU A 863 63.09 34.27 -49.16
C LEU A 863 62.48 33.31 -48.12
N TRP A 864 61.44 32.57 -48.51
CA TRP A 864 60.82 31.57 -47.64
C TRP A 864 61.79 30.46 -47.22
N GLN A 865 62.59 29.91 -48.14
CA GLN A 865 63.58 28.88 -47.82
C GLN A 865 64.65 29.37 -46.84
N ALA A 866 65.13 30.61 -47.00
CA ALA A 866 66.07 31.22 -46.05
C ALA A 866 65.45 31.34 -44.65
N LEU A 867 64.22 31.82 -44.54
CA LEU A 867 63.50 31.94 -43.27
C LEU A 867 63.17 30.60 -42.63
N ARG A 868 62.92 29.56 -43.43
CA ARG A 868 62.70 28.19 -42.94
C ARG A 868 63.95 27.56 -42.36
N HIS A 869 65.13 27.92 -42.87
CA HIS A 869 66.41 27.40 -42.38
C HIS A 869 66.88 28.15 -41.13
N ASP A 870 66.88 29.49 -41.19
CA ASP A 870 67.55 30.36 -40.20
C ASP A 870 66.59 31.14 -39.28
N GLY A 871 65.28 31.04 -39.51
CA GLY A 871 64.24 31.82 -38.83
C GLY A 871 63.19 31.00 -38.08
N GLU A 872 62.22 31.72 -37.52
CA GLU A 872 61.00 31.14 -36.94
C GLU A 872 59.82 31.33 -37.91
N ILE A 873 58.99 30.31 -38.08
CA ILE A 873 57.77 30.38 -38.90
C ILE A 873 56.57 30.32 -37.98
N LEU A 874 55.64 31.24 -38.16
CA LEU A 874 54.31 31.27 -37.59
C LEU A 874 53.28 31.06 -38.68
N VAL A 875 52.47 30.02 -38.55
CA VAL A 875 51.29 29.82 -39.41
C VAL A 875 50.05 30.00 -38.56
N ARG A 876 49.19 30.94 -38.95
CA ARG A 876 47.91 31.19 -38.28
C ARG A 876 47.00 29.95 -38.28
N ALA A 877 46.28 29.72 -37.19
CA ALA A 877 45.41 28.56 -37.02
C ALA A 877 44.28 28.49 -38.06
N GLU A 878 43.91 29.62 -38.65
CA GLU A 878 42.92 29.74 -39.73
C GLU A 878 43.42 29.17 -41.07
N ASN A 879 44.73 28.94 -41.23
CA ASN A 879 45.36 28.45 -42.45
C ASN A 879 46.05 27.09 -42.26
N PRO A 880 45.34 26.03 -41.83
CA PRO A 880 45.94 24.73 -41.53
C PRO A 880 46.54 24.04 -42.77
N ALA A 881 46.00 24.28 -43.96
CA ALA A 881 46.51 23.71 -45.21
C ALA A 881 47.93 24.23 -45.53
N GLU A 882 48.20 25.50 -45.21
CA GLU A 882 49.47 26.16 -45.51
C GLU A 882 50.61 25.64 -44.66
N LEU A 883 50.31 25.16 -43.45
CA LEU A 883 51.29 24.47 -42.62
C LEU A 883 51.88 23.25 -43.35
N ARG A 884 51.03 22.48 -44.05
CA ARG A 884 51.46 21.30 -44.83
C ARG A 884 52.20 21.71 -46.09
N GLN A 885 51.63 22.66 -46.84
CA GLN A 885 52.16 23.08 -48.14
C GLN A 885 53.49 23.83 -48.02
N LEU A 886 53.59 24.79 -47.11
CA LEU A 886 54.75 25.67 -46.97
C LEU A 886 55.83 25.11 -46.05
N CYS A 887 55.43 24.44 -44.95
CA CYS A 887 56.38 23.96 -43.94
C CYS A 887 56.72 22.47 -44.07
N GLY A 888 55.96 21.70 -44.87
CA GLY A 888 56.20 20.27 -45.10
C GLY A 888 55.83 19.36 -43.91
N VAL A 889 55.03 19.85 -42.97
CA VAL A 889 54.57 19.09 -41.81
C VAL A 889 53.55 18.04 -42.26
N ARG A 890 53.84 16.76 -42.05
CA ARG A 890 52.97 15.64 -42.45
C ARG A 890 52.04 15.16 -41.34
N GLU A 891 52.48 15.26 -40.09
CA GLU A 891 51.67 14.90 -38.91
C GLU A 891 50.68 15.99 -38.56
N LEU A 892 49.62 15.63 -37.83
CA LEU A 892 48.64 16.61 -37.38
C LEU A 892 49.26 17.47 -36.27
N PRO A 893 49.32 18.80 -36.41
CA PRO A 893 49.88 19.66 -35.37
C PRO A 893 48.99 19.67 -34.11
N PRO A 894 49.49 20.17 -32.97
CA PRO A 894 48.66 20.41 -31.80
C PRO A 894 47.44 21.26 -32.16
N TYR A 895 46.24 20.84 -31.73
CA TYR A 895 45.01 21.55 -32.10
C TYR A 895 45.05 23.00 -31.62
N ALA A 896 44.89 23.96 -32.54
CA ALA A 896 44.88 25.38 -32.24
C ALA A 896 43.53 25.97 -32.67
N ARG A 897 42.84 26.67 -31.76
CA ARG A 897 41.51 27.23 -32.01
C ARG A 897 41.59 28.35 -33.07
N PRO A 898 40.91 28.22 -34.22
CA PRO A 898 40.82 29.31 -35.21
C PRO A 898 40.13 30.54 -34.61
N HIS A 899 40.50 31.74 -35.07
CA HIS A 899 39.92 33.02 -34.65
C HIS A 899 40.11 33.36 -33.16
N ALA A 900 41.10 32.75 -32.50
CA ALA A 900 41.45 33.03 -31.10
C ALA A 900 42.91 33.55 -30.95
N GLY A 901 43.44 34.20 -31.99
CA GLY A 901 44.83 34.66 -32.04
C GLY A 901 45.86 33.54 -31.93
N ARG A 902 45.53 32.33 -32.43
CA ARG A 902 46.39 31.14 -32.33
C ARG A 902 47.26 30.97 -33.57
N ALA A 903 48.47 30.50 -33.36
CA ALA A 903 49.38 30.10 -34.44
C ALA A 903 50.21 28.88 -34.07
N TRP A 904 50.75 28.22 -35.10
CA TRP A 904 51.77 27.19 -34.95
C TRP A 904 53.14 27.81 -35.22
N SER A 905 54.02 27.75 -34.22
CA SER A 905 55.43 28.13 -34.30
C SER A 905 56.31 26.94 -34.67
N ILE A 906 57.20 27.13 -35.63
CA ILE A 906 58.19 26.16 -36.09
C ILE A 906 59.56 26.86 -36.13
N VAL A 907 60.58 26.25 -35.54
CA VAL A 907 61.97 26.73 -35.59
C VAL A 907 62.85 25.61 -36.09
N GLY A 908 63.68 25.84 -37.12
CA GLY A 908 64.72 24.90 -37.53
C GLY A 908 64.26 23.47 -37.87
N GLY A 909 63.02 23.29 -38.33
CA GLY A 909 62.44 21.97 -38.63
C GLY A 909 61.89 21.19 -37.43
N GLU A 910 61.79 21.81 -36.25
CA GLU A 910 61.10 21.26 -35.08
C GLU A 910 59.61 20.95 -35.37
N ALA A 911 59.01 20.09 -34.55
CA ALA A 911 57.57 19.85 -34.59
C ALA A 911 56.80 21.15 -34.27
N PRO A 912 55.66 21.41 -34.94
CA PRO A 912 54.89 22.62 -34.70
C PRO A 912 54.41 22.74 -33.26
N ARG A 913 54.59 23.91 -32.66
CA ARG A 913 54.13 24.21 -31.30
C ARG A 913 53.00 25.25 -31.34
N ARG A 914 51.91 24.98 -30.63
CA ARG A 914 50.81 25.95 -30.44
C ARG A 914 51.29 27.14 -29.60
N VAL A 915 51.08 28.36 -30.11
CA VAL A 915 51.40 29.63 -29.43
C VAL A 915 50.25 30.64 -29.58
N VAL A 916 50.23 31.67 -28.73
CA VAL A 916 49.24 32.76 -28.77
C VAL A 916 49.89 34.05 -29.22
N ILE A 917 49.34 34.69 -30.23
CA ILE A 917 49.77 36.01 -30.71
C ILE A 917 48.79 37.06 -30.14
N SER A 918 49.08 37.56 -28.94
CA SER A 918 48.18 38.45 -28.17
C SER A 918 47.62 39.65 -28.96
N PRO A 919 48.40 40.37 -29.79
CA PRO A 919 47.89 41.50 -30.58
C PRO A 919 46.81 41.12 -31.60
N LEU A 920 46.69 39.84 -31.96
CA LEU A 920 45.75 39.33 -32.95
C LEU A 920 44.52 38.64 -32.32
N VAL A 921 44.34 38.74 -30.99
CA VAL A 921 43.19 38.12 -30.29
C VAL A 921 41.89 38.90 -30.50
N THR A 922 41.98 40.21 -30.78
CA THR A 922 40.86 41.13 -30.96
C THR A 922 40.55 41.49 -32.42
N LEU A 923 41.27 40.90 -33.37
CA LEU A 923 41.06 41.01 -34.82
C LEU A 923 40.28 39.80 -35.33
#